data_AF-A0AAN8IC61-F1
#
_entry.id   AF-A0AAN8IC61-F1
#
_cell.length_a   1.000
_cell.length_b   1.000
_cell.length_c   1.000
_cell.angle_alpha   90.00
_cell.angle_beta   90.00
_cell.angle_gamma   90.00
#
_symmetry.space_group_name_H-M   'P 1'
#
loop_
_entity.id
_entity.type
_entity.pdbx_description
1 polymer ?
#
loop_
_entity_poly.entity_id
_entity_poly.type
_entity_poly.pdbx_seq_one_letter_code
_entity_poly.pdbx_strand_id
1 'polypeptide(L)'
;MAQSLATRVACATALILSIFLLLAPWTAYHAFNPALVKDTAPSNTAAGAEQPLENGYLLGVGKGDITGPVVEVNMMGYADTSQSGTGLRQRLYCRAFIIGHPNQPEDRIVYLVLDTQSGDTAVRYGILEGLKALGKEYAIYNEQNVAVTGTHSHSGPGAWLNYLLPQITSKGFDKASYNAIVDGSVRAIQRAHKSLRPGKLSLGSGPAPGVSINRSKYAYLANPAEERARYATDTDVDMTLLKFEDSQNGKMMGILTWLPVHGTSLYQNNTLITGDNKGVAAYLTEQRMQPENPDFVAGYSQANVGDTTPNVLGAFCEDTGLECRFNDSTCGGKTQGCHGRGPYFRYLDQGTRSCFEIGKRQADAVGTILASDNMKPIELSSVSSFHTFVDLANYTFTSAFNQSRQLKTCSAAMGYSFAGGTSDGPGAFDFTQGTNDTDDDPSLKNPLWKAARAFVHQPDEDQKRCQSPKPILLDVGASKRPYTWSPNIVNIQTMRVGPLLIIVAPGEATTMSGRRWREAVAKNAKNNLKIDNPVVVLGGPANTYGHYIATEEEYGVQRYEGASTLYGPHTLNAYINLTLTYLPYLDSSYSDLLPPTGPEPPINVNSSYSFITGVVYDSPGFGRSYGQALSSPDPAKIHQPGETVSATFVGANPRNNFRLEETFAAVERYENGQWIEIRSDRDWALVYHWKRINGLTGSSEVRLEWEIEQDRNYDPSQLFRFKYYGDAKQAFTGKINAFEGASGTFHVGASSSTTDTELLV
;
A
#
# COMPACT_ATOMS: atom_id res chain seq x y z
N MET A 1 -6.02 15.70 -46.50
CA MET A 1 -6.09 14.37 -45.82
C MET A 1 -4.73 13.65 -45.71
N ALA A 2 -3.58 14.29 -45.94
CA ALA A 2 -2.25 13.74 -45.64
C ALA A 2 -1.49 14.51 -44.54
N GLN A 3 -2.08 15.59 -43.99
CA GLN A 3 -1.47 16.43 -42.94
C GLN A 3 -2.03 16.20 -41.53
N SER A 4 -3.12 15.44 -41.34
CA SER A 4 -3.62 15.12 -39.98
C SER A 4 -3.12 13.77 -39.43
N LEU A 5 -2.40 12.99 -40.24
CA LEU A 5 -1.77 11.74 -39.82
C LEU A 5 -0.36 11.99 -39.22
N ALA A 6 0.33 13.03 -39.69
CA ALA A 6 1.66 13.41 -39.19
C ALA A 6 1.63 13.98 -37.75
N THR A 7 0.56 14.69 -37.37
CA THR A 7 0.43 15.28 -36.03
C THR A 7 0.05 14.25 -34.95
N ARG A 8 -0.50 13.10 -35.33
CA ARG A 8 -0.86 12.01 -34.39
C ARG A 8 0.26 10.98 -34.22
N VAL A 9 1.16 10.85 -35.19
CA VAL A 9 2.37 10.02 -35.08
C VAL A 9 3.43 10.70 -34.19
N ALA A 10 3.45 12.04 -34.11
CA ALA A 10 4.36 12.80 -33.27
C ALA A 10 4.14 12.61 -31.75
N CYS A 11 2.92 12.37 -31.27
CA CYS A 11 2.66 12.16 -29.83
C CYS A 11 2.99 10.75 -29.35
N ALA A 12 2.93 9.72 -30.21
CA ALA A 12 3.23 8.34 -29.83
C ALA A 12 4.73 8.00 -29.89
N THR A 13 5.52 8.78 -30.62
CA THR A 13 6.99 8.65 -30.68
C THR A 13 7.73 9.66 -29.77
N ALA A 14 7.09 10.76 -29.36
CA ALA A 14 7.67 11.74 -28.42
C ALA A 14 7.73 11.26 -26.96
N LEU A 15 7.08 10.15 -26.59
CA LEU A 15 7.16 9.56 -25.25
C LEU A 15 8.38 8.62 -25.07
N ILE A 16 9.09 8.27 -26.16
CA ILE A 16 10.18 7.29 -26.14
C ILE A 16 11.53 7.85 -26.64
N LEU A 17 11.57 9.04 -27.25
CA LEU A 17 12.75 9.51 -28.00
C LEU A 17 13.37 10.87 -27.58
N SER A 18 13.07 11.40 -26.38
CA SER A 18 13.67 12.66 -25.89
C SER A 18 14.71 12.51 -24.77
N ILE A 19 15.22 11.31 -24.49
CA ILE A 19 16.11 11.03 -23.34
C ILE A 19 17.61 10.93 -23.67
N PHE A 20 18.05 11.01 -24.93
CA PHE A 20 19.49 10.89 -25.23
C PHE A 20 19.98 11.94 -26.22
N LEU A 21 20.53 13.04 -25.68
CA LEU A 21 21.69 13.75 -26.21
C LEU A 21 22.16 14.79 -25.19
N LEU A 22 23.21 14.43 -24.43
CA LEU A 22 24.36 15.24 -23.99
C LEU A 22 24.92 14.67 -22.68
N LEU A 23 25.92 13.79 -22.81
CA LEU A 23 26.83 13.39 -21.73
C LEU A 23 28.27 13.61 -22.19
N ALA A 24 29.05 14.33 -21.38
CA ALA A 24 30.46 14.06 -21.12
C ALA A 24 30.90 14.77 -19.81
N PRO A 25 31.91 14.25 -19.11
CA PRO A 25 31.94 14.16 -17.64
C PRO A 25 32.91 15.15 -16.99
N TRP A 26 32.82 15.32 -15.66
CA TRP A 26 33.98 15.69 -14.82
C TRP A 26 33.85 15.09 -13.41
N THR A 27 34.97 14.54 -12.93
CA THR A 27 35.19 13.95 -11.61
C THR A 27 36.09 14.87 -10.77
N ALA A 28 35.84 14.99 -9.45
CA ALA A 28 36.82 14.89 -8.34
C ALA A 28 36.36 15.56 -7.01
N TYR A 29 36.22 14.71 -5.97
CA TYR A 29 36.68 14.80 -4.56
C TYR A 29 36.47 16.04 -3.62
N HIS A 30 35.86 15.77 -2.45
CA HIS A 30 36.37 15.84 -1.04
C HIS A 30 35.18 15.57 -0.08
N ALA A 31 35.13 14.60 0.86
CA ALA A 31 35.94 14.22 2.04
C ALA A 31 35.72 15.07 3.32
N PHE A 32 35.02 14.47 4.31
CA PHE A 32 35.01 14.63 5.79
C PHE A 32 34.77 16.01 6.46
N ASN A 33 33.78 16.12 7.37
CA ASN A 33 33.93 15.83 8.81
C ASN A 33 32.57 15.89 9.57
N PRO A 34 32.39 15.13 10.68
CA PRO A 34 31.17 15.09 11.49
C PRO A 34 31.25 16.03 12.72
N ALA A 35 30.11 16.46 13.23
CA ALA A 35 29.98 17.06 14.56
C ALA A 35 28.75 16.46 15.26
N LEU A 36 28.93 15.54 16.22
CA LEU A 36 29.05 15.79 17.66
C LEU A 36 27.83 16.53 18.24
N VAL A 37 26.86 15.76 18.74
CA VAL A 37 25.95 16.19 19.80
C VAL A 37 26.11 15.21 20.97
N LYS A 38 26.34 15.79 22.14
CA LYS A 38 26.74 15.13 23.39
C LYS A 38 25.57 14.42 24.05
N ASP A 39 25.88 13.25 24.58
CA ASP A 39 25.10 12.50 25.57
C ASP A 39 24.87 13.30 26.85
N THR A 40 23.65 13.19 27.37
CA THR A 40 23.38 13.25 28.81
C THR A 40 22.47 12.10 29.17
N ALA A 41 23.06 11.03 29.69
CA ALA A 41 22.37 9.87 30.26
C ALA A 41 21.84 10.18 31.68
N PRO A 42 20.67 9.64 32.06
CA PRO A 42 20.38 9.35 33.46
C PRO A 42 20.56 7.85 33.75
N SER A 43 21.56 7.56 34.57
CA SER A 43 21.53 6.62 35.71
C SER A 43 20.74 5.31 35.54
N ASN A 44 21.46 4.25 35.17
CA ASN A 44 21.08 2.85 35.42
C ASN A 44 21.07 2.55 36.93
N THR A 45 19.93 2.09 37.45
CA THR A 45 19.87 1.27 38.66
C THR A 45 19.53 -0.16 38.27
N ALA A 46 20.32 -1.09 38.79
CA ALA A 46 20.44 -2.47 38.38
C ALA A 46 19.25 -3.37 38.75
N ALA A 47 18.99 -4.31 37.84
CA ALA A 47 18.70 -5.73 38.06
C ALA A 47 17.79 -6.11 39.24
N GLY A 48 16.50 -6.27 38.94
CA GLY A 48 15.67 -7.29 39.57
C GLY A 48 15.71 -8.55 38.72
N ALA A 49 16.02 -9.69 39.33
CA ALA A 49 16.00 -10.99 38.66
C ALA A 49 14.59 -11.29 38.11
N GLU A 50 14.47 -11.50 36.80
CA GLU A 50 13.23 -11.91 36.14
C GLU A 50 12.86 -13.33 36.60
N GLN A 51 11.70 -13.43 37.25
CA GLN A 51 10.98 -14.68 37.37
C GLN A 51 10.58 -15.15 35.96
N PRO A 52 10.59 -16.47 35.67
CA PRO A 52 10.11 -16.97 34.39
C PRO A 52 8.67 -16.50 34.15
N LEU A 53 8.44 -15.82 33.03
CA LEU A 53 7.11 -15.36 32.61
C LEU A 53 6.28 -16.57 32.22
N GLU A 54 5.55 -17.14 33.18
CA GLU A 54 5.12 -18.53 33.04
C GLU A 54 4.07 -18.81 31.95
N ASN A 55 3.41 -17.85 31.28
CA ASN A 55 2.34 -18.18 30.29
C ASN A 55 2.06 -17.11 29.18
N GLY A 56 3.06 -16.59 28.44
CA GLY A 56 2.76 -15.63 27.35
C GLY A 56 3.90 -15.36 26.35
N TYR A 57 3.55 -14.73 25.22
CA TYR A 57 4.50 -14.27 24.21
C TYR A 57 5.17 -12.95 24.62
N LEU A 58 6.31 -12.61 24.03
CA LEU A 58 6.87 -11.26 24.07
C LEU A 58 6.28 -10.46 22.89
N LEU A 59 5.49 -9.43 23.19
CA LEU A 59 4.71 -8.68 22.20
C LEU A 59 5.12 -7.21 22.15
N GLY A 60 5.24 -6.66 20.96
CA GLY A 60 5.54 -5.25 20.73
C GLY A 60 4.75 -4.69 19.57
N VAL A 61 4.25 -3.46 19.69
CA VAL A 61 3.52 -2.74 18.65
C VAL A 61 4.07 -1.34 18.46
N GLY A 62 4.10 -0.85 17.23
CA GLY A 62 4.62 0.47 16.92
C GLY A 62 4.06 1.03 15.61
N LYS A 63 3.99 2.36 15.53
CA LYS A 63 3.51 3.09 14.35
C LYS A 63 4.54 4.16 13.97
N GLY A 64 4.80 4.36 12.69
CA GLY A 64 5.69 5.42 12.17
C GLY A 64 5.11 6.06 10.93
N ASP A 65 5.24 7.38 10.80
CA ASP A 65 4.79 8.13 9.63
C ASP A 65 5.71 7.84 8.43
N ILE A 66 5.12 7.43 7.31
CA ILE A 66 5.81 7.14 6.05
C ILE A 66 5.34 8.05 4.90
N THR A 67 4.64 9.14 5.23
CA THR A 67 4.07 10.06 4.24
C THR A 67 5.18 10.73 3.42
N GLY A 68 5.28 10.34 2.15
CA GLY A 68 6.18 10.95 1.18
C GLY A 68 5.67 12.28 0.63
N PRO A 69 6.06 12.64 -0.61
CA PRO A 69 5.65 13.90 -1.22
C PRO A 69 4.15 13.92 -1.51
N VAL A 70 3.46 14.94 -0.98
CA VAL A 70 2.01 15.08 -1.14
C VAL A 70 1.60 15.90 -2.37
N VAL A 71 2.58 16.40 -3.13
CA VAL A 71 2.34 17.18 -4.37
C VAL A 71 3.33 16.83 -5.48
N GLU A 72 2.95 17.10 -6.73
CA GLU A 72 3.83 17.12 -7.93
C GLU A 72 4.59 15.81 -8.24
N VAL A 73 4.35 14.75 -7.48
CA VAL A 73 4.83 13.39 -7.73
C VAL A 73 3.62 12.51 -8.07
N ASN A 74 3.78 11.63 -9.06
CA ASN A 74 2.73 10.70 -9.48
C ASN A 74 2.37 9.75 -8.34
N MET A 75 1.10 9.37 -8.24
CA MET A 75 0.66 8.34 -7.31
C MET A 75 1.00 6.94 -7.83
N MET A 76 1.20 6.00 -6.91
CA MET A 76 1.48 4.61 -7.26
C MET A 76 0.19 3.79 -7.28
N GLY A 77 -0.02 3.02 -8.35
CA GLY A 77 -1.13 2.07 -8.45
C GLY A 77 -1.75 2.07 -9.84
N TYR A 78 -2.50 3.12 -10.17
CA TYR A 78 -3.26 3.23 -11.42
C TYR A 78 -2.44 3.39 -12.70
N ALA A 79 -1.13 3.65 -12.58
CA ALA A 79 -0.24 3.88 -13.71
C ALA A 79 -0.70 5.03 -14.64
N ASP A 80 -1.42 6.02 -14.11
CA ASP A 80 -1.86 7.20 -14.86
C ASP A 80 -0.90 8.37 -14.63
N THR A 81 -0.24 8.82 -15.70
CA THR A 81 0.67 9.98 -15.68
C THR A 81 0.00 11.30 -15.27
N SER A 82 -1.33 11.39 -15.34
CA SER A 82 -2.11 12.56 -14.94
C SER A 82 -2.36 12.62 -13.43
N GLN A 83 -2.27 11.48 -12.74
CA GLN A 83 -2.55 11.33 -11.32
C GLN A 83 -1.35 11.77 -10.46
N SER A 84 -1.12 13.09 -10.37
CA SER A 84 -0.09 13.66 -9.50
C SER A 84 -0.70 14.21 -8.22
N GLY A 85 0.03 14.11 -7.11
CA GLY A 85 -0.41 14.67 -5.83
C GLY A 85 -0.72 16.16 -5.92
N THR A 86 -1.78 16.59 -5.25
CA THR A 86 -2.18 18.00 -5.07
C THR A 86 -2.46 18.35 -3.61
N GLY A 87 -2.20 17.41 -2.68
CA GLY A 87 -2.56 17.58 -1.29
C GLY A 87 -2.58 16.28 -0.50
N LEU A 88 -3.07 16.37 0.72
CA LEU A 88 -3.14 15.31 1.71
C LEU A 88 -4.52 15.30 2.35
N ARG A 89 -5.16 14.13 2.39
CA ARG A 89 -6.39 13.89 3.17
C ARG A 89 -6.12 13.05 4.41
N GLN A 90 -5.14 12.15 4.34
CA GLN A 90 -4.77 11.31 5.47
C GLN A 90 -3.29 10.93 5.35
N ARG A 91 -2.53 11.13 6.45
CA ARG A 91 -1.17 10.61 6.59
C ARG A 91 -1.10 9.09 6.37
N LEU A 92 0.04 8.64 5.85
CA LEU A 92 0.36 7.24 5.60
C LEU A 92 1.25 6.70 6.71
N TYR A 93 0.98 5.50 7.21
CA TYR A 93 1.75 4.93 8.31
C TYR A 93 2.30 3.53 7.99
N CYS A 94 3.46 3.23 8.58
CA CYS A 94 3.92 1.87 8.80
C CYS A 94 3.50 1.43 10.21
N ARG A 95 2.84 0.27 10.31
CA ARG A 95 2.43 -0.36 11.57
C ARG A 95 3.20 -1.67 11.75
N ALA A 96 3.97 -1.75 12.82
CA ALA A 96 4.87 -2.85 13.13
C ALA A 96 4.33 -3.70 14.28
N PHE A 97 4.33 -5.02 14.07
CA PHE A 97 3.93 -6.02 15.06
C PHE A 97 5.10 -6.97 15.30
N ILE A 98 5.59 -7.02 16.53
CA ILE A 98 6.66 -7.91 16.96
C ILE A 98 6.05 -8.98 17.85
N ILE A 99 6.32 -10.24 17.49
CA ILE A 99 5.96 -11.41 18.29
C ILE A 99 7.24 -12.20 18.50
N GLY A 100 7.55 -12.51 19.75
CA GLY A 100 8.71 -13.32 20.10
C GLY A 100 8.42 -14.32 21.22
N HIS A 101 9.28 -15.33 21.32
CA HIS A 101 9.32 -16.21 22.46
C HIS A 101 10.04 -15.52 23.63
N PRO A 102 9.50 -15.52 24.86
CA PRO A 102 10.10 -14.78 25.98
C PRO A 102 11.47 -15.32 26.39
N ASN A 103 11.70 -16.63 26.24
CA ASN A 103 12.91 -17.31 26.70
C ASN A 103 13.89 -17.68 25.56
N GLN A 104 13.55 -17.35 24.31
CA GLN A 104 14.38 -17.61 23.12
C GLN A 104 14.42 -16.32 22.32
N PRO A 105 15.36 -15.39 22.63
CA PRO A 105 15.35 -14.06 22.06
C PRO A 105 15.28 -14.06 20.54
N GLU A 106 16.02 -14.97 19.89
CA GLU A 106 16.12 -15.23 18.45
C GLU A 106 14.82 -15.68 17.78
N ASP A 107 13.93 -16.33 18.52
CA ASP A 107 12.60 -16.75 18.07
C ASP A 107 11.66 -15.53 18.04
N ARG A 108 11.85 -14.69 17.03
CA ARG A 108 11.14 -13.42 16.90
C ARG A 108 10.83 -13.12 15.45
N ILE A 109 9.63 -12.62 15.20
CA ILE A 109 9.19 -12.12 13.91
C ILE A 109 8.75 -10.65 13.99
N VAL A 110 8.83 -9.96 12.86
CA VAL A 110 8.30 -8.62 12.64
C VAL A 110 7.42 -8.64 11.40
N TYR A 111 6.15 -8.29 11.58
CA TYR A 111 5.20 -8.11 10.48
C TYR A 111 4.86 -6.63 10.35
N LEU A 112 5.19 -6.03 9.20
CA LEU A 112 4.87 -4.64 8.90
C LEU A 112 3.69 -4.54 7.96
N VAL A 113 2.77 -3.62 8.26
CA VAL A 113 1.68 -3.19 7.37
C VAL A 113 1.91 -1.71 7.03
N LEU A 114 2.25 -1.44 5.78
CA LEU A 114 2.53 -0.09 5.27
C LEU A 114 1.32 0.42 4.49
N ASP A 115 0.93 1.68 4.70
CA ASP A 115 -0.05 2.40 3.87
C ASP A 115 0.55 2.78 2.50
N THR A 116 1.08 1.79 1.78
CA THR A 116 1.69 1.86 0.45
C THR A 116 1.02 0.88 -0.51
N GLN A 117 1.32 1.00 -1.81
CA GLN A 117 0.84 0.06 -2.81
C GLN A 117 1.36 -1.37 -2.56
N SER A 118 2.58 -1.55 -2.07
CA SER A 118 3.16 -2.87 -1.83
C SER A 118 4.35 -2.78 -0.88
N GLY A 119 4.80 -3.93 -0.36
CA GLY A 119 6.20 -4.07 0.02
C GLY A 119 7.09 -4.15 -1.22
N ASP A 120 8.35 -3.73 -1.11
CA ASP A 120 9.28 -3.67 -2.24
C ASP A 120 10.71 -4.05 -1.85
N THR A 121 11.46 -4.55 -2.84
CA THR A 121 12.82 -5.06 -2.66
C THR A 121 13.77 -3.99 -2.12
N ALA A 122 13.72 -2.77 -2.67
CA ALA A 122 14.56 -1.67 -2.21
C ALA A 122 14.14 -1.19 -0.82
N VAL A 123 12.83 -1.11 -0.56
CA VAL A 123 12.29 -0.68 0.73
C VAL A 123 12.68 -1.66 1.83
N ARG A 124 12.47 -2.97 1.63
CA ARG A 124 12.87 -4.01 2.59
C ARG A 124 14.37 -3.98 2.84
N TYR A 125 15.18 -3.88 1.79
CA TYR A 125 16.63 -3.74 1.93
C TYR A 125 17.02 -2.51 2.77
N GLY A 126 16.42 -1.35 2.49
CA GLY A 126 16.68 -0.12 3.23
C GLY A 126 16.30 -0.21 4.71
N ILE A 127 15.15 -0.84 5.02
CA ILE A 127 14.72 -1.08 6.40
C ILE A 127 15.75 -1.95 7.13
N LEU A 128 16.20 -3.05 6.52
CA LEU A 128 17.17 -3.95 7.14
C LEU A 128 18.53 -3.29 7.38
N GLU A 129 19.03 -2.50 6.42
CA GLU A 129 20.25 -1.71 6.61
C GLU A 129 20.08 -0.61 7.68
N GLY A 130 18.91 0.03 7.72
CA GLY A 130 18.56 0.99 8.76
C GLY A 130 18.55 0.37 10.16
N LEU A 131 17.95 -0.81 10.32
CA LEU A 131 17.95 -1.55 11.59
C LEU A 131 19.37 -1.96 12.01
N LYS A 132 20.16 -2.48 11.08
CA LYS A 132 21.57 -2.82 11.32
C LYS A 132 22.39 -1.61 11.77
N ALA A 133 22.12 -0.42 11.21
CA ALA A 133 22.79 0.83 11.58
C ALA A 133 22.44 1.30 13.01
N LEU A 134 21.32 0.88 13.59
CA LEU A 134 20.96 1.18 14.98
C LEU A 134 21.78 0.39 16.02
N GLY A 135 22.51 -0.63 15.59
CA GLY A 135 23.43 -1.40 16.43
C GLY A 135 22.91 -2.77 16.84
N LYS A 136 23.66 -3.43 17.75
CA LYS A 136 23.50 -4.86 18.08
C LYS A 136 22.12 -5.23 18.64
N GLU A 137 21.45 -4.30 19.32
CA GLU A 137 20.09 -4.49 19.85
C GLU A 137 19.07 -4.83 18.75
N TYR A 138 19.29 -4.31 17.54
CA TYR A 138 18.42 -4.50 16.39
C TYR A 138 18.93 -5.57 15.40
N ALA A 139 20.10 -6.16 15.66
CA ALA A 139 20.71 -7.17 14.79
C ALA A 139 19.89 -8.47 14.67
N ILE A 140 18.97 -8.69 15.62
CA ILE A 140 18.00 -9.78 15.57
C ILE A 140 17.04 -9.67 14.37
N TYR A 141 16.77 -8.46 13.89
CA TYR A 141 15.87 -8.23 12.78
C TYR A 141 16.63 -8.34 11.46
N ASN A 142 16.34 -9.38 10.69
CA ASN A 142 17.05 -9.72 9.47
C ASN A 142 16.07 -10.24 8.40
N GLU A 143 16.60 -10.71 7.27
CA GLU A 143 15.79 -11.20 6.15
C GLU A 143 14.87 -12.36 6.52
N GLN A 144 15.27 -13.22 7.46
CA GLN A 144 14.47 -14.37 7.89
C GLN A 144 13.15 -13.94 8.51
N ASN A 145 13.19 -12.92 9.36
CA ASN A 145 12.10 -12.64 10.28
C ASN A 145 11.41 -11.28 10.11
N VAL A 146 11.81 -10.47 9.12
CA VAL A 146 11.11 -9.22 8.78
C VAL A 146 10.28 -9.40 7.50
N ALA A 147 8.97 -9.22 7.62
CA ALA A 147 8.02 -9.15 6.51
C ALA A 147 7.53 -7.71 6.32
N VAL A 148 7.57 -7.22 5.07
CA VAL A 148 7.15 -5.88 4.69
C VAL A 148 5.96 -5.99 3.76
N THR A 149 4.74 -5.70 4.22
CA THR A 149 3.51 -5.80 3.41
C THR A 149 2.88 -4.43 3.18
N GLY A 150 2.25 -4.25 2.02
CA GLY A 150 1.47 -3.04 1.72
C GLY A 150 -0.02 -3.25 1.93
N THR A 151 -0.75 -2.21 2.33
CA THR A 151 -2.21 -2.17 2.31
C THR A 151 -2.78 -2.09 0.89
N HIS A 152 -1.91 -1.93 -0.10
CA HIS A 152 -2.26 -1.80 -1.50
C HIS A 152 -3.11 -0.57 -1.81
N SER A 153 -2.83 0.56 -1.13
CA SER A 153 -3.41 1.87 -1.47
C SER A 153 -2.88 2.36 -2.82
N HIS A 154 -3.80 2.79 -3.71
CA HIS A 154 -3.51 3.44 -4.99
C HIS A 154 -3.47 4.98 -4.89
N SER A 155 -3.56 5.52 -3.66
CA SER A 155 -3.56 6.96 -3.36
C SER A 155 -2.36 7.40 -2.54
N GLY A 156 -1.27 6.63 -2.56
CA GLY A 156 0.04 7.02 -2.00
C GLY A 156 0.98 7.55 -3.08
N PRO A 157 2.03 8.33 -2.72
CA PRO A 157 3.01 8.79 -3.70
C PRO A 157 3.82 7.61 -4.25
N GLY A 158 4.19 7.70 -5.53
CA GLY A 158 5.07 6.73 -6.19
C GLY A 158 6.54 7.10 -6.13
N ALA A 159 7.29 6.64 -7.14
CA ALA A 159 8.74 6.87 -7.30
C ALA A 159 9.67 6.22 -6.27
N TRP A 160 9.32 5.10 -5.64
CA TRP A 160 10.19 4.43 -4.63
C TRP A 160 10.42 2.93 -4.88
N LEU A 161 9.77 2.34 -5.89
CA LEU A 161 9.91 0.93 -6.23
C LEU A 161 11.28 0.63 -6.83
N ASN A 162 11.82 -0.57 -6.59
CA ASN A 162 13.18 -0.94 -7.01
C ASN A 162 13.36 -1.06 -8.54
N TYR A 163 12.36 -1.57 -9.24
CA TYR A 163 12.48 -1.94 -10.66
C TYR A 163 11.95 -0.84 -11.59
N LEU A 164 12.44 -0.79 -12.84
CA LEU A 164 12.16 0.33 -13.74
C LEU A 164 10.69 0.41 -14.20
N LEU A 165 10.04 -0.72 -14.49
CA LEU A 165 8.69 -0.73 -15.08
C LEU A 165 7.70 0.18 -14.32
N PRO A 166 7.53 0.04 -12.98
CA PRO A 166 6.61 0.90 -12.24
C PRO A 166 7.13 2.33 -12.02
N GLN A 167 8.42 2.61 -12.22
CA GLN A 167 8.97 3.97 -12.13
C GLN A 167 8.62 4.83 -13.35
N ILE A 168 8.28 4.23 -14.49
CA ILE A 168 8.05 4.96 -15.76
C ILE A 168 6.96 6.03 -15.59
N THR A 169 5.81 5.69 -15.00
CA THR A 169 4.70 6.65 -14.81
C THR A 169 5.04 7.73 -13.79
N SER A 170 5.87 7.38 -12.80
CA SER A 170 6.40 8.30 -11.80
C SER A 170 7.57 9.17 -12.29
N LYS A 171 8.00 9.01 -13.55
CA LYS A 171 9.17 9.71 -14.13
C LYS A 171 10.48 9.38 -13.42
N GLY A 172 10.59 8.18 -12.85
CA GLY A 172 11.81 7.68 -12.21
C GLY A 172 11.67 7.43 -10.70
N PHE A 173 12.80 7.53 -10.01
CA PHE A 173 12.94 7.26 -8.57
C PHE A 173 13.19 8.56 -7.78
N ASP A 174 12.41 8.80 -6.74
CA ASP A 174 12.55 9.91 -5.80
C ASP A 174 13.12 9.39 -4.48
N LYS A 175 14.37 9.74 -4.19
CA LYS A 175 15.06 9.26 -3.00
C LYS A 175 14.43 9.77 -1.70
N ALA A 176 13.74 10.92 -1.74
CA ALA A 176 13.04 11.43 -0.56
C ALA A 176 11.78 10.60 -0.26
N SER A 177 10.97 10.25 -1.28
CA SER A 177 9.85 9.29 -1.15
C SER A 177 10.33 7.97 -0.55
N TYR A 178 11.41 7.41 -1.10
CA TYR A 178 12.02 6.17 -0.60
C TYR A 178 12.46 6.28 0.87
N ASN A 179 13.22 7.32 1.21
CA ASN A 179 13.71 7.52 2.58
C ASN A 179 12.58 7.73 3.57
N ALA A 180 11.51 8.46 3.20
CA ALA A 180 10.35 8.64 4.08
C ALA A 180 9.73 7.30 4.50
N ILE A 181 9.62 6.36 3.55
CA ILE A 181 9.11 5.02 3.82
C ILE A 181 10.09 4.23 4.70
N VAL A 182 11.37 4.20 4.34
CA VAL A 182 12.40 3.44 5.09
C VAL A 182 12.54 3.95 6.52
N ASP A 183 12.73 5.26 6.70
CA ASP A 183 12.97 5.86 8.01
C ASP A 183 11.73 5.74 8.91
N GLY A 184 10.54 5.93 8.35
CA GLY A 184 9.27 5.75 9.07
C GLY A 184 9.04 4.29 9.47
N SER A 185 9.37 3.33 8.61
CA SER A 185 9.31 1.90 8.94
C SER A 185 10.34 1.48 9.99
N VAL A 186 11.58 1.96 9.92
CA VAL A 186 12.60 1.74 10.96
C VAL A 186 12.11 2.30 12.29
N ARG A 187 11.55 3.50 12.30
CA ARG A 187 10.96 4.11 13.51
C ARG A 187 9.79 3.29 14.07
N ALA A 188 8.92 2.76 13.21
CA ALA A 188 7.83 1.89 13.64
C ALA A 188 8.36 0.64 14.35
N ILE A 189 9.40 0.00 13.82
CA ILE A 189 10.06 -1.15 14.45
C ILE A 189 10.75 -0.75 15.75
N GLN A 190 11.42 0.41 15.81
CA GLN A 190 12.02 0.90 17.06
C GLN A 190 10.96 1.10 18.15
N ARG A 191 9.81 1.69 17.81
CA ARG A 191 8.69 1.88 18.74
C ARG A 191 8.11 0.54 19.19
N ALA A 192 7.95 -0.42 18.27
CA ALA A 192 7.50 -1.77 18.59
C ALA A 192 8.49 -2.54 19.46
N HIS A 193 9.80 -2.38 19.22
CA HIS A 193 10.85 -2.98 20.04
C HIS A 193 10.84 -2.39 21.45
N LYS A 194 10.75 -1.06 21.58
CA LYS A 194 10.70 -0.37 22.87
C LYS A 194 9.42 -0.65 23.65
N SER A 195 8.35 -1.11 22.99
CA SER A 195 7.08 -1.47 23.62
C SER A 195 6.97 -2.97 23.96
N LEU A 196 8.05 -3.75 23.72
CA LEU A 196 8.12 -5.18 24.02
C LEU A 196 7.80 -5.45 25.48
N ARG A 197 6.79 -6.30 25.69
CA ARG A 197 6.36 -6.73 27.02
C ARG A 197 5.68 -8.10 26.94
N PRO A 198 5.53 -8.81 28.06
CA PRO A 198 4.83 -10.08 28.09
C PRO A 198 3.33 -9.89 27.76
N GLY A 199 2.78 -10.72 26.88
CA GLY A 199 1.41 -10.59 26.41
C GLY A 199 0.78 -11.89 25.92
N LYS A 200 -0.53 -11.83 25.69
CA LYS A 200 -1.35 -12.94 25.18
C LYS A 200 -1.79 -12.65 23.76
N LEU A 201 -1.81 -13.69 22.95
CA LEU A 201 -2.37 -13.65 21.60
C LEU A 201 -3.70 -14.37 21.57
N SER A 202 -4.65 -13.86 20.81
CA SER A 202 -5.91 -14.56 20.52
C SER A 202 -6.32 -14.33 19.08
N LEU A 203 -6.88 -15.35 18.46
CA LEU A 203 -7.25 -15.37 17.06
C LEU A 203 -8.77 -15.46 16.93
N GLY A 204 -9.35 -14.62 16.10
CA GLY A 204 -10.76 -14.67 15.70
C GLY A 204 -10.93 -14.64 14.20
N SER A 205 -12.12 -15.03 13.74
CA SER A 205 -12.53 -14.87 12.35
C SER A 205 -14.02 -14.55 12.30
N GLY A 206 -14.44 -13.73 11.35
CA GLY A 206 -15.85 -13.41 11.15
C GLY A 206 -16.11 -12.62 9.86
N PRO A 207 -17.38 -12.52 9.45
CA PRO A 207 -17.73 -11.90 8.17
C PRO A 207 -17.49 -10.39 8.19
N ALA A 208 -17.00 -9.86 7.06
CA ALA A 208 -16.91 -8.44 6.77
C ALA A 208 -17.81 -8.12 5.55
N PRO A 209 -19.13 -7.97 5.73
CA PRO A 209 -20.06 -7.90 4.61
C PRO A 209 -19.92 -6.59 3.82
N GLY A 210 -20.08 -6.70 2.49
CA GLY A 210 -20.16 -5.53 1.60
C GLY A 210 -18.87 -4.71 1.52
N VAL A 211 -17.71 -5.30 1.80
CA VAL A 211 -16.40 -4.65 1.69
C VAL A 211 -15.76 -4.83 0.31
N SER A 212 -16.08 -5.92 -0.39
CA SER A 212 -15.53 -6.23 -1.70
C SER A 212 -16.39 -7.17 -2.54
N ILE A 213 -16.18 -7.17 -3.85
CA ILE A 213 -16.69 -8.16 -4.81
C ILE A 213 -15.56 -8.63 -5.75
N ASN A 214 -15.79 -9.67 -6.57
CA ASN A 214 -14.82 -10.12 -7.56
C ASN A 214 -14.90 -9.27 -8.84
N ARG A 215 -13.80 -8.62 -9.25
CA ARG A 215 -13.72 -7.78 -10.47
C ARG A 215 -13.39 -8.55 -11.76
N SER A 216 -13.03 -9.83 -11.62
CA SER A 216 -12.66 -10.73 -12.72
C SER A 216 -13.40 -12.07 -12.61
N LYS A 217 -14.69 -12.02 -12.23
CA LYS A 217 -15.54 -13.19 -12.01
C LYS A 217 -15.56 -14.16 -13.19
N TYR A 218 -15.48 -13.67 -14.43
CA TYR A 218 -15.37 -14.54 -15.61
C TYR A 218 -14.13 -15.45 -15.56
N ALA A 219 -12.98 -14.94 -15.11
CA ALA A 219 -11.77 -15.74 -14.91
C ALA A 219 -11.91 -16.70 -13.73
N TYR A 220 -12.51 -16.25 -12.61
CA TYR A 220 -12.78 -17.14 -11.46
C TYR A 220 -13.61 -18.36 -11.86
N LEU A 221 -14.60 -18.20 -12.75
CA LEU A 221 -15.46 -19.29 -13.24
C LEU A 221 -14.71 -20.36 -14.06
N ALA A 222 -13.49 -20.07 -14.55
CA ALA A 222 -12.65 -21.04 -15.23
C ALA A 222 -12.05 -22.08 -14.28
N ASN A 223 -11.96 -21.78 -12.97
CA ASN A 223 -11.56 -22.79 -11.98
C ASN A 223 -12.57 -23.96 -11.95
N PRO A 224 -12.13 -25.20 -11.64
CA PRO A 224 -12.98 -26.39 -11.67
C PRO A 224 -14.27 -26.22 -10.85
N ALA A 225 -15.39 -26.67 -11.40
CA ALA A 225 -16.71 -26.44 -10.80
C ALA A 225 -16.84 -27.10 -9.41
N GLU A 226 -16.26 -28.29 -9.26
CA GLU A 226 -16.18 -29.03 -8.00
C GLU A 226 -15.34 -28.32 -6.94
N GLU A 227 -14.28 -27.59 -7.34
CA GLU A 227 -13.49 -26.79 -6.41
C GLU A 227 -14.28 -25.56 -5.98
N ARG A 228 -14.91 -24.85 -6.93
CA ARG A 228 -15.73 -23.67 -6.64
C ARG A 228 -16.91 -23.98 -5.72
N ALA A 229 -17.52 -25.15 -5.86
CA ALA A 229 -18.64 -25.60 -5.02
C ALA A 229 -18.28 -25.77 -3.52
N ARG A 230 -16.99 -25.79 -3.16
CA ARG A 230 -16.50 -25.84 -1.78
C ARG A 230 -16.64 -24.50 -1.04
N TYR A 231 -16.87 -23.41 -1.77
CA TYR A 231 -16.89 -22.05 -1.23
C TYR A 231 -18.25 -21.38 -1.50
N ALA A 232 -18.78 -20.67 -0.52
CA ALA A 232 -20.05 -19.97 -0.65
C ALA A 232 -19.98 -18.74 -1.59
N THR A 233 -18.79 -18.15 -1.73
CA THR A 233 -18.55 -16.88 -2.44
C THR A 233 -17.34 -16.95 -3.37
N ASP A 234 -17.31 -16.06 -4.36
CA ASP A 234 -16.22 -15.89 -5.32
C ASP A 234 -15.12 -14.91 -4.86
N THR A 235 -15.21 -14.46 -3.60
CA THR A 235 -14.18 -13.72 -2.85
C THR A 235 -14.11 -14.26 -1.42
N ASP A 236 -13.00 -14.05 -0.71
CA ASP A 236 -12.94 -14.35 0.72
C ASP A 236 -13.52 -13.19 1.52
N VAL A 237 -14.65 -13.44 2.19
CA VAL A 237 -15.46 -12.41 2.88
C VAL A 237 -15.27 -12.40 4.39
N ASP A 238 -14.56 -13.38 4.94
CA ASP A 238 -14.25 -13.46 6.36
C ASP A 238 -12.91 -12.78 6.66
N MET A 239 -12.92 -11.88 7.64
CA MET A 239 -11.72 -11.27 8.19
C MET A 239 -11.13 -12.18 9.25
N THR A 240 -9.84 -12.48 9.14
CA THR A 240 -9.06 -13.09 10.24
C THR A 240 -8.44 -11.97 11.07
N LEU A 241 -8.51 -12.07 12.40
CA LEU A 241 -7.99 -11.08 13.36
C LEU A 241 -7.08 -11.75 14.39
N LEU A 242 -5.91 -11.17 14.60
CA LEU A 242 -4.99 -11.48 15.70
C LEU A 242 -4.99 -10.32 16.71
N LYS A 243 -5.42 -10.60 17.94
CA LYS A 243 -5.45 -9.65 19.06
C LYS A 243 -4.17 -9.76 19.89
N PHE A 244 -3.58 -8.61 20.21
CA PHE A 244 -2.44 -8.48 21.11
C PHE A 244 -2.91 -7.87 22.44
N GLU A 245 -2.70 -8.58 23.54
CA GLU A 245 -3.14 -8.15 24.87
C GLU A 245 -1.97 -8.15 25.85
N ASP A 246 -1.86 -7.09 26.64
CA ASP A 246 -0.87 -6.98 27.71
C ASP A 246 -1.25 -7.92 28.86
N SER A 247 -0.34 -8.83 29.22
CA SER A 247 -0.61 -9.84 30.24
C SER A 247 -0.71 -9.27 31.66
N GLN A 248 -0.15 -8.07 31.91
CA GLN A 248 -0.12 -7.46 33.25
C GLN A 248 -1.39 -6.69 33.58
N ASN A 249 -1.95 -5.96 32.61
CA ASN A 249 -3.10 -5.08 32.82
C ASN A 249 -4.34 -5.46 32.01
N GLY A 250 -4.24 -6.46 31.12
CA GLY A 250 -5.34 -6.95 30.28
C GLY A 250 -5.76 -5.99 29.16
N LYS A 251 -5.05 -4.88 28.95
CA LYS A 251 -5.37 -3.91 27.90
C LYS A 251 -4.93 -4.43 26.54
N MET A 252 -5.73 -4.14 25.51
CA MET A 252 -5.32 -4.42 24.15
C MET A 252 -4.19 -3.50 23.71
N MET A 253 -3.10 -4.08 23.21
CA MET A 253 -1.96 -3.37 22.64
C MET A 253 -2.22 -3.04 21.15
N GLY A 254 -2.86 -3.95 20.44
CA GLY A 254 -3.11 -3.79 19.01
C GLY A 254 -3.89 -4.96 18.42
N ILE A 255 -4.26 -4.79 17.16
CA ILE A 255 -4.86 -5.84 16.33
C ILE A 255 -4.17 -5.90 14.98
N LEU A 256 -4.05 -7.11 14.43
CA LEU A 256 -3.57 -7.34 13.06
C LEU A 256 -4.61 -8.20 12.32
N THR A 257 -5.07 -7.72 11.18
CA THR A 257 -6.15 -8.37 10.41
C THR A 257 -5.72 -8.72 8.99
N TRP A 258 -6.36 -9.74 8.42
CA TRP A 258 -6.23 -10.14 7.01
C TRP A 258 -7.61 -10.21 6.37
N LEU A 259 -7.81 -9.41 5.32
CA LEU A 259 -9.04 -9.37 4.53
C LEU A 259 -8.71 -8.79 3.13
N PRO A 260 -9.11 -9.43 2.03
CA PRO A 260 -8.78 -8.95 0.68
C PRO A 260 -9.76 -7.86 0.23
N VAL A 261 -9.31 -6.60 0.30
CA VAL A 261 -10.07 -5.43 -0.18
C VAL A 261 -9.09 -4.48 -0.87
N HIS A 262 -9.10 -4.43 -2.20
CA HIS A 262 -8.17 -3.61 -2.99
C HIS A 262 -8.23 -2.12 -2.56
N GLY A 263 -7.10 -1.43 -2.49
CA GLY A 263 -7.03 -0.02 -2.07
C GLY A 263 -7.34 0.95 -3.21
N THR A 264 -8.50 0.78 -3.84
CA THR A 264 -8.99 1.51 -5.02
C THR A 264 -10.41 2.07 -4.81
N SER A 265 -10.72 2.45 -3.58
CA SER A 265 -11.98 3.15 -3.30
C SER A 265 -11.94 4.60 -3.79
N LEU A 266 -10.78 5.26 -3.64
CA LEU A 266 -10.51 6.51 -4.34
C LEU A 266 -10.21 6.18 -5.80
N TYR A 267 -10.94 6.80 -6.72
CA TYR A 267 -10.80 6.55 -8.15
C TYR A 267 -9.49 7.12 -8.72
N GLN A 268 -9.16 6.71 -9.95
CA GLN A 268 -7.96 7.16 -10.70
C GLN A 268 -7.83 8.67 -10.83
N ASN A 269 -8.93 9.43 -10.78
CA ASN A 269 -8.92 10.90 -10.83
C ASN A 269 -8.71 11.58 -9.47
N ASN A 270 -8.56 10.82 -8.37
CA ASN A 270 -8.15 11.36 -7.08
C ASN A 270 -6.71 11.90 -7.16
N THR A 271 -6.48 13.05 -6.52
CA THR A 271 -5.14 13.67 -6.42
C THR A 271 -4.71 13.97 -4.98
N LEU A 272 -5.47 13.54 -3.97
CA LEU A 272 -5.12 13.70 -2.56
C LEU A 272 -4.50 12.43 -2.00
N ILE A 273 -3.39 12.57 -1.26
CA ILE A 273 -2.72 11.43 -0.63
C ILE A 273 -3.56 10.88 0.53
N THR A 274 -3.70 9.55 0.56
CA THR A 274 -4.45 8.82 1.59
C THR A 274 -4.11 7.32 1.63
N GLY A 275 -4.31 6.68 2.79
CA GLY A 275 -4.18 5.22 2.98
C GLY A 275 -5.35 4.40 2.40
N ASP A 276 -6.27 5.05 1.69
CA ASP A 276 -7.50 4.47 1.12
C ASP A 276 -8.33 3.74 2.21
N ASN A 277 -9.15 2.76 1.83
CA ASN A 277 -10.13 2.15 2.72
C ASN A 277 -9.50 1.43 3.93
N LYS A 278 -8.32 0.81 3.77
CA LYS A 278 -7.59 0.18 4.88
C LYS A 278 -6.94 1.19 5.81
N GLY A 279 -6.43 2.31 5.28
CA GLY A 279 -5.97 3.44 6.09
C GLY A 279 -7.09 4.06 6.91
N VAL A 280 -8.30 4.19 6.33
CA VAL A 280 -9.51 4.59 7.07
C VAL A 280 -9.84 3.58 8.16
N ALA A 281 -9.87 2.29 7.84
CA ALA A 281 -10.20 1.25 8.82
C ALA A 281 -9.25 1.28 10.02
N ALA A 282 -7.95 1.41 9.76
CA ALA A 282 -6.93 1.54 10.80
C ALA A 282 -7.14 2.81 11.65
N TYR A 283 -7.36 3.95 11.00
CA TYR A 283 -7.63 5.22 11.68
C TYR A 283 -8.86 5.14 12.59
N LEU A 284 -9.99 4.62 12.09
CA LEU A 284 -11.23 4.52 12.87
C LEU A 284 -11.06 3.59 14.08
N THR A 285 -10.37 2.46 13.91
CA THR A 285 -10.11 1.54 15.02
C THR A 285 -9.15 2.15 16.05
N GLU A 286 -8.08 2.82 15.62
CA GLU A 286 -7.16 3.53 16.53
C GLU A 286 -7.86 4.65 17.30
N GLN A 287 -8.73 5.43 16.65
CA GLN A 287 -9.52 6.48 17.29
C GLN A 287 -10.48 5.92 18.34
N ARG A 288 -11.16 4.80 18.05
CA ARG A 288 -12.05 4.12 19.01
C ARG A 288 -11.29 3.62 20.25
N MET A 289 -10.05 3.17 20.08
CA MET A 289 -9.22 2.62 21.16
C MET A 289 -8.43 3.67 21.95
N GLN A 290 -8.27 4.88 21.42
CA GLN A 290 -7.46 5.94 22.02
C GLN A 290 -7.78 6.22 23.50
N PRO A 291 -9.05 6.26 23.97
CA PRO A 291 -9.36 6.48 25.38
C PRO A 291 -8.87 5.37 26.32
N GLU A 292 -8.78 4.12 25.83
CA GLU A 292 -8.34 2.97 26.62
C GLU A 292 -6.82 2.79 26.58
N ASN A 293 -6.24 2.99 25.39
CA ASN A 293 -4.82 2.88 25.09
C ASN A 293 -4.43 3.82 23.93
N PRO A 294 -3.80 4.98 24.20
CA PRO A 294 -3.38 5.92 23.15
C PRO A 294 -2.24 5.38 22.26
N ASP A 295 -1.53 4.35 22.73
CA ASP A 295 -0.45 3.68 21.98
C ASP A 295 -0.97 2.47 21.18
N PHE A 296 -2.29 2.29 21.08
CA PHE A 296 -2.89 1.19 20.31
C PHE A 296 -2.55 1.27 18.82
N VAL A 297 -2.24 0.12 18.21
CA VAL A 297 -1.92 0.01 16.78
C VAL A 297 -2.87 -0.94 16.05
N ALA A 298 -3.49 -0.48 14.97
CA ALA A 298 -4.44 -1.26 14.18
C ALA A 298 -3.89 -1.61 12.78
N GLY A 299 -3.46 -2.84 12.58
CA GLY A 299 -2.93 -3.34 11.30
C GLY A 299 -4.03 -3.95 10.45
N TYR A 300 -4.27 -3.37 9.27
CA TYR A 300 -5.17 -3.94 8.25
C TYR A 300 -4.34 -4.47 7.08
N SER A 301 -3.87 -5.70 7.19
CA SER A 301 -3.15 -6.34 6.09
C SER A 301 -4.12 -6.69 4.95
N GLN A 302 -3.59 -6.67 3.74
CA GLN A 302 -4.19 -7.39 2.63
C GLN A 302 -4.12 -8.89 2.83
N ALA A 303 -4.95 -9.60 2.08
CA ALA A 303 -4.86 -11.03 1.88
C ALA A 303 -4.57 -11.35 0.40
N ASN A 304 -5.26 -12.33 -0.17
CA ASN A 304 -5.29 -12.63 -1.59
C ASN A 304 -6.21 -11.64 -2.33
N VAL A 305 -5.71 -10.43 -2.57
CA VAL A 305 -6.49 -9.28 -3.04
C VAL A 305 -6.59 -9.14 -4.58
N GLY A 306 -5.94 -10.01 -5.35
CA GLY A 306 -5.68 -9.78 -6.78
C GLY A 306 -6.91 -9.58 -7.66
N ASP A 307 -8.03 -10.23 -7.37
CA ASP A 307 -9.27 -10.13 -8.13
C ASP A 307 -10.43 -9.51 -7.33
N THR A 308 -10.11 -8.85 -6.21
CA THR A 308 -11.12 -8.15 -5.40
C THR A 308 -11.20 -6.67 -5.75
N THR A 309 -12.35 -6.05 -5.52
CA THR A 309 -12.55 -4.60 -5.65
C THR A 309 -13.44 -4.07 -4.53
N PRO A 310 -13.17 -2.87 -3.97
CA PRO A 310 -14.07 -2.20 -3.02
C PRO A 310 -15.28 -1.55 -3.70
N ASN A 311 -15.34 -1.55 -5.04
CA ASN A 311 -16.42 -0.99 -5.83
C ASN A 311 -17.63 -1.94 -5.89
N VAL A 312 -18.24 -2.14 -4.71
CA VAL A 312 -19.19 -3.23 -4.42
C VAL A 312 -20.53 -3.15 -5.16
N LEU A 313 -20.84 -2.06 -5.87
CA LEU A 313 -22.06 -1.98 -6.66
C LEU A 313 -21.91 -2.59 -8.07
N GLY A 314 -20.69 -2.96 -8.48
CA GLY A 314 -20.42 -3.54 -9.79
C GLY A 314 -19.85 -2.54 -10.80
N ALA A 315 -19.53 -3.04 -12.00
CA ALA A 315 -18.92 -2.26 -13.07
C ALA A 315 -19.93 -1.93 -14.17
N PHE A 316 -19.99 -0.65 -14.54
CA PHE A 316 -20.98 -0.13 -15.49
C PHE A 316 -20.35 0.81 -16.51
N CYS A 317 -21.00 0.89 -17.66
CA CYS A 317 -20.71 1.85 -18.69
C CYS A 317 -21.17 3.25 -18.27
N GLU A 318 -20.24 4.21 -18.26
CA GLU A 318 -20.53 5.60 -17.85
C GLU A 318 -21.55 6.30 -18.76
N ASP A 319 -21.54 5.97 -20.05
CA ASP A 319 -22.37 6.61 -21.07
C ASP A 319 -23.82 6.10 -21.11
N THR A 320 -24.01 4.78 -20.95
CA THR A 320 -25.29 4.09 -21.10
C THR A 320 -25.91 3.66 -19.78
N GLY A 321 -25.11 3.57 -18.72
CA GLY A 321 -25.52 3.05 -17.42
C GLY A 321 -25.74 1.53 -17.38
N LEU A 322 -25.48 0.82 -18.48
CA LEU A 322 -25.57 -0.64 -18.56
C LEU A 322 -24.36 -1.30 -17.88
N GLU A 323 -24.51 -2.56 -17.46
CA GLU A 323 -23.38 -3.35 -16.96
C GLU A 323 -22.30 -3.50 -18.04
N CYS A 324 -21.03 -3.44 -17.63
CA CYS A 324 -19.95 -3.73 -18.56
C CYS A 324 -20.04 -5.16 -19.08
N ARG A 325 -19.50 -5.40 -20.28
CA ARG A 325 -19.45 -6.75 -20.83
C ARG A 325 -18.65 -7.69 -19.92
N PHE A 326 -19.28 -8.80 -19.53
CA PHE A 326 -18.82 -9.66 -18.43
C PHE A 326 -17.43 -10.30 -18.62
N ASN A 327 -17.07 -10.68 -19.83
CA ASN A 327 -15.84 -11.42 -20.13
C ASN A 327 -14.59 -10.53 -20.27
N ASP A 328 -14.74 -9.26 -20.68
CA ASP A 328 -13.61 -8.37 -21.03
C ASP A 328 -13.73 -6.94 -20.50
N SER A 329 -14.77 -6.64 -19.71
CA SER A 329 -14.98 -5.33 -19.08
C SER A 329 -14.99 -4.17 -20.07
N THR A 330 -15.75 -4.33 -21.14
CA THR A 330 -15.87 -3.30 -22.17
C THR A 330 -17.28 -2.66 -22.25
N CYS A 331 -17.29 -1.44 -22.75
CA CYS A 331 -18.44 -0.64 -23.14
C CYS A 331 -18.26 -0.25 -24.62
N GLY A 332 -19.13 -0.74 -25.50
CA GLY A 332 -18.94 -0.56 -26.95
C GLY A 332 -17.63 -1.16 -27.48
N GLY A 333 -17.10 -2.20 -26.83
CA GLY A 333 -15.84 -2.86 -27.21
C GLY A 333 -14.56 -2.16 -26.71
N LYS A 334 -14.69 -1.20 -25.79
CA LYS A 334 -13.59 -0.44 -25.20
C LYS A 334 -13.64 -0.45 -23.67
N THR A 335 -12.50 -0.51 -22.98
CA THR A 335 -12.45 -0.58 -21.51
C THR A 335 -12.67 0.76 -20.83
N GLN A 336 -12.36 1.88 -21.49
CA GLN A 336 -12.33 3.23 -20.90
C GLN A 336 -13.65 3.70 -20.33
N GLY A 337 -14.79 3.22 -20.86
CA GLY A 337 -16.10 3.56 -20.33
C GLY A 337 -16.56 2.66 -19.19
N CYS A 338 -15.83 1.60 -18.87
CA CYS A 338 -16.21 0.61 -17.86
C CYS A 338 -15.60 0.92 -16.50
N HIS A 339 -16.41 1.40 -15.57
CA HIS A 339 -15.96 1.78 -14.23
C HIS A 339 -16.73 1.06 -13.13
N GLY A 340 -16.00 0.60 -12.12
CA GLY A 340 -16.54 0.10 -10.85
C GLY A 340 -17.20 1.23 -10.06
N ARG A 341 -18.31 0.92 -9.37
CA ARG A 341 -19.04 1.87 -8.53
C ARG A 341 -18.94 1.49 -7.05
N GLY A 342 -18.39 2.40 -6.23
CA GLY A 342 -18.46 2.31 -4.78
C GLY A 342 -19.85 2.65 -4.20
N PRO A 343 -20.09 2.43 -2.90
CA PRO A 343 -21.40 2.65 -2.25
C PRO A 343 -21.98 4.06 -2.47
N TYR A 344 -21.11 5.06 -2.62
CA TYR A 344 -21.46 6.47 -2.75
C TYR A 344 -21.07 7.06 -4.12
N PHE A 345 -21.03 6.24 -5.18
CA PHE A 345 -20.57 6.64 -6.52
C PHE A 345 -21.26 7.86 -7.15
N ARG A 346 -22.46 8.24 -6.67
CA ARG A 346 -23.21 9.41 -7.17
C ARG A 346 -22.64 10.73 -6.65
N TYR A 347 -21.83 10.71 -5.61
CA TYR A 347 -21.16 11.90 -5.10
C TYR A 347 -19.92 12.19 -5.95
N LEU A 348 -19.75 13.45 -6.34
CA LEU A 348 -18.63 13.91 -7.16
C LEU A 348 -17.41 14.25 -6.28
N ASP A 349 -16.94 13.25 -5.53
CA ASP A 349 -15.88 13.38 -4.52
C ASP A 349 -14.70 12.41 -4.79
N GLN A 350 -14.57 11.96 -6.03
CA GLN A 350 -13.52 11.04 -6.49
C GLN A 350 -13.48 9.71 -5.69
N GLY A 351 -14.60 9.30 -5.10
CA GLY A 351 -14.71 8.05 -4.34
C GLY A 351 -14.45 8.22 -2.84
N THR A 352 -14.26 9.45 -2.35
CA THR A 352 -13.94 9.75 -0.95
C THR A 352 -14.94 9.17 0.04
N ARG A 353 -16.25 9.41 -0.15
CA ARG A 353 -17.29 8.84 0.74
C ARG A 353 -17.35 7.32 0.64
N SER A 354 -17.20 6.77 -0.56
CA SER A 354 -17.14 5.31 -0.77
C SER A 354 -15.98 4.71 0.01
N CYS A 355 -14.80 5.33 -0.03
CA CYS A 355 -13.62 4.90 0.70
C CYS A 355 -13.83 4.92 2.21
N PHE A 356 -14.39 6.01 2.74
CA PHE A 356 -14.65 6.10 4.16
C PHE A 356 -15.62 4.99 4.62
N GLU A 357 -16.66 4.73 3.84
CA GLU A 357 -17.65 3.68 4.12
C GLU A 357 -17.05 2.27 4.07
N ILE A 358 -16.26 1.95 3.06
CA ILE A 358 -15.60 0.64 2.96
C ILE A 358 -14.61 0.44 4.12
N GLY A 359 -13.88 1.50 4.51
CA GLY A 359 -13.02 1.45 5.69
C GLY A 359 -13.80 1.28 7.00
N LYS A 360 -14.92 1.97 7.14
CA LYS A 360 -15.83 1.83 8.28
C LYS A 360 -16.37 0.40 8.41
N ARG A 361 -16.83 -0.22 7.32
CA ARG A 361 -17.30 -1.62 7.32
C ARG A 361 -16.23 -2.59 7.82
N GLN A 362 -14.97 -2.37 7.45
CA GLN A 362 -13.84 -3.16 7.96
C GLN A 362 -13.60 -2.92 9.46
N ALA A 363 -13.69 -1.67 9.94
CA ALA A 363 -13.58 -1.35 11.37
C ALA A 363 -14.74 -1.93 12.21
N ASP A 364 -15.95 -1.93 11.66
CA ASP A 364 -17.14 -2.49 12.33
C ASP A 364 -17.08 -4.02 12.42
N ALA A 365 -16.52 -4.69 11.40
CA ALA A 365 -16.25 -6.13 11.43
C ALA A 365 -15.28 -6.50 12.56
N VAL A 366 -14.24 -5.68 12.80
CA VAL A 366 -13.32 -5.86 13.95
C VAL A 366 -14.07 -5.80 15.27
N GLY A 367 -14.92 -4.79 15.47
CA GLY A 367 -15.74 -4.69 16.68
C GLY A 367 -16.63 -5.92 16.89
N THR A 368 -17.22 -6.43 15.82
CA THR A 368 -18.05 -7.64 15.85
C THR A 368 -17.25 -8.90 16.22
N ILE A 369 -16.06 -9.07 15.64
CA ILE A 369 -15.18 -10.22 15.93
C ILE A 369 -14.69 -10.18 17.38
N LEU A 370 -14.24 -9.01 17.85
CA LEU A 370 -13.75 -8.82 19.22
C LEU A 370 -14.84 -9.05 20.27
N ALA A 371 -16.09 -8.74 19.96
CA ALA A 371 -17.24 -8.98 20.83
C ALA A 371 -17.77 -10.43 20.77
N SER A 372 -17.23 -11.28 19.89
CA SER A 372 -17.67 -12.67 19.76
C SER A 372 -16.99 -13.61 20.76
N ASP A 373 -17.72 -14.65 21.18
CA ASP A 373 -17.17 -15.73 22.03
C ASP A 373 -16.17 -16.65 21.29
N ASN A 374 -15.90 -16.37 20.01
CA ASN A 374 -15.09 -17.21 19.13
C ASN A 374 -13.60 -16.85 19.11
N MET A 375 -13.17 -15.87 19.90
CA MET A 375 -11.74 -15.54 20.05
C MET A 375 -11.02 -16.69 20.77
N LYS A 376 -10.10 -17.35 20.06
CA LYS A 376 -9.33 -18.49 20.59
C LYS A 376 -7.94 -18.04 21.03
N PRO A 377 -7.53 -18.28 22.29
CA PRO A 377 -6.15 -18.05 22.72
C PRO A 377 -5.16 -18.82 21.84
N ILE A 378 -4.01 -18.22 21.58
CA ILE A 378 -2.85 -18.92 21.05
C ILE A 378 -1.93 -19.19 22.23
N GLU A 379 -1.81 -20.46 22.62
CA GLU A 379 -0.91 -20.89 23.69
C GLU A 379 0.55 -20.74 23.26
N LEU A 380 1.41 -20.32 24.21
CA LEU A 380 2.83 -20.14 23.96
C LEU A 380 3.46 -21.43 23.43
N SER A 381 4.08 -21.33 22.26
CA SER A 381 4.74 -22.42 21.55
C SER A 381 5.76 -21.82 20.57
N SER A 382 6.00 -22.41 19.40
CA SER A 382 7.02 -21.95 18.45
C SER A 382 6.73 -20.56 17.88
N VAL A 383 7.77 -19.72 17.83
CA VAL A 383 7.82 -18.52 16.98
C VAL A 383 9.00 -18.71 16.03
N SER A 384 8.73 -18.86 14.74
CA SER A 384 9.78 -19.16 13.77
C SER A 384 9.45 -18.57 12.40
N SER A 385 10.46 -18.49 11.54
CA SER A 385 10.30 -18.01 10.18
C SER A 385 11.39 -18.59 9.30
N PHE A 386 11.10 -18.77 8.01
CA PHE A 386 12.13 -19.01 7.01
C PHE A 386 12.02 -17.97 5.91
N HIS A 387 13.13 -17.68 5.25
CA HIS A 387 13.22 -16.86 4.06
C HIS A 387 14.30 -17.38 3.11
N THR A 388 14.01 -17.32 1.81
CA THR A 388 14.99 -17.53 0.74
C THR A 388 14.64 -16.69 -0.48
N PHE A 389 15.63 -16.41 -1.32
CA PHE A 389 15.44 -15.87 -2.65
C PHE A 389 15.39 -16.98 -3.69
N VAL A 390 14.51 -16.83 -4.70
CA VAL A 390 14.43 -17.78 -5.81
C VAL A 390 14.31 -17.03 -7.12
N ASP A 391 15.12 -17.43 -8.11
CA ASP A 391 14.98 -16.97 -9.49
C ASP A 391 13.91 -17.78 -10.22
N LEU A 392 12.80 -17.14 -10.56
CA LEU A 392 11.67 -17.74 -11.27
C LEU A 392 11.77 -17.63 -12.79
N ALA A 393 12.85 -17.11 -13.37
CA ALA A 393 12.94 -16.93 -14.82
C ALA A 393 12.93 -18.25 -15.62
N ASN A 394 13.23 -19.37 -14.96
CA ASN A 394 13.37 -20.67 -15.59
C ASN A 394 13.28 -21.82 -14.57
N TYR A 395 12.54 -21.65 -13.48
CA TYR A 395 12.52 -22.60 -12.36
C TYR A 395 11.66 -23.82 -12.70
N THR A 396 12.27 -25.00 -12.69
CA THR A 396 11.65 -26.30 -12.97
C THR A 396 11.41 -27.06 -11.67
N PHE A 397 10.23 -27.66 -11.53
CA PHE A 397 9.83 -28.37 -10.31
C PHE A 397 8.75 -29.41 -10.59
N THR A 398 8.68 -30.42 -9.72
CA THR A 398 7.55 -31.37 -9.71
C THR A 398 6.34 -30.72 -9.04
N SER A 399 5.16 -30.77 -9.68
CA SER A 399 3.95 -30.17 -9.09
C SER A 399 3.63 -30.80 -7.72
N ALA A 400 3.33 -29.95 -6.73
CA ALA A 400 2.88 -30.39 -5.41
C ALA A 400 1.52 -31.11 -5.44
N PHE A 401 0.71 -30.85 -6.47
CA PHE A 401 -0.62 -31.43 -6.62
C PHE A 401 -0.63 -32.68 -7.50
N ASN A 402 0.33 -32.81 -8.41
CA ASN A 402 0.43 -33.97 -9.30
C ASN A 402 1.90 -34.34 -9.54
N GLN A 403 2.37 -35.40 -8.88
CA GLN A 403 3.76 -35.84 -8.93
C GLN A 403 4.22 -36.34 -10.31
N SER A 404 3.30 -36.59 -11.27
CA SER A 404 3.67 -36.92 -12.65
C SER A 404 3.92 -35.70 -13.54
N ARG A 405 3.56 -34.49 -13.09
CA ARG A 405 3.78 -33.24 -13.84
C ARG A 405 5.09 -32.59 -13.43
N GLN A 406 6.03 -32.52 -14.37
CA GLN A 406 7.15 -31.58 -14.32
C GLN A 406 6.68 -30.24 -14.89
N LEU A 407 6.77 -29.19 -14.09
CA LEU A 407 6.35 -27.84 -14.43
C LEU A 407 7.57 -26.92 -14.50
N LYS A 408 7.39 -25.79 -15.17
CA LYS A 408 8.45 -24.81 -15.39
C LYS A 408 7.88 -23.39 -15.40
N THR A 409 8.54 -22.46 -14.73
CA THR A 409 8.22 -21.03 -14.80
C THR A 409 8.97 -20.34 -15.94
N CYS A 410 8.51 -19.13 -16.27
CA CYS A 410 9.03 -18.33 -17.37
C CYS A 410 9.71 -17.05 -16.85
N SER A 411 10.59 -16.47 -17.66
CA SER A 411 11.08 -15.10 -17.45
C SER A 411 9.89 -14.14 -17.40
N ALA A 412 9.92 -13.16 -16.51
CA ALA A 412 8.80 -12.25 -16.30
C ALA A 412 8.33 -11.58 -17.60
N ALA A 413 7.03 -11.63 -17.88
CA ALA A 413 6.42 -10.93 -19.01
C ALA A 413 4.99 -10.49 -18.74
N MET A 414 4.62 -9.34 -19.32
CA MET A 414 3.27 -8.76 -19.25
C MET A 414 2.51 -9.03 -20.55
N GLY A 415 1.26 -9.45 -20.43
CA GLY A 415 0.36 -9.69 -21.56
C GLY A 415 -0.27 -8.42 -22.11
N TYR A 416 -0.97 -8.51 -23.25
CA TYR A 416 -1.70 -7.36 -23.81
C TYR A 416 -2.77 -6.82 -22.86
N SER A 417 -3.52 -7.70 -22.18
CA SER A 417 -4.57 -7.29 -21.23
C SER A 417 -4.07 -6.52 -20.01
N PHE A 418 -2.76 -6.51 -19.72
CA PHE A 418 -2.18 -5.61 -18.72
C PHE A 418 -2.47 -4.14 -19.07
N ALA A 419 -2.33 -3.77 -20.35
CA ALA A 419 -2.61 -2.41 -20.79
C ALA A 419 -4.11 -2.09 -20.91
N GLY A 420 -4.98 -3.10 -20.74
CA GLY A 420 -6.43 -2.94 -20.66
C GLY A 420 -6.93 -2.46 -19.29
N GLY A 421 -6.09 -2.50 -18.25
CA GLY A 421 -6.44 -2.11 -16.88
C GLY A 421 -7.57 -2.97 -16.30
N THR A 422 -8.25 -2.45 -15.27
CA THR A 422 -9.41 -3.10 -14.64
C THR A 422 -10.59 -2.14 -14.60
N SER A 423 -11.76 -2.57 -14.14
CA SER A 423 -12.87 -1.65 -13.88
C SER A 423 -12.57 -0.64 -12.77
N ASP A 424 -11.56 -0.88 -11.92
CA ASP A 424 -11.17 0.08 -10.86
C ASP A 424 -10.31 1.22 -11.40
N GLY A 425 -9.65 0.98 -12.53
CA GLY A 425 -8.77 1.91 -13.24
C GLY A 425 -8.55 1.37 -14.65
N PRO A 426 -9.41 1.75 -15.61
CA PRO A 426 -9.36 1.19 -16.94
C PRO A 426 -8.11 1.64 -17.69
N GLY A 427 -7.66 0.77 -18.58
CA GLY A 427 -6.53 1.02 -19.45
C GLY A 427 -6.87 1.96 -20.61
N ALA A 428 -5.97 2.04 -21.58
CA ALA A 428 -6.07 2.99 -22.69
C ALA A 428 -6.03 2.31 -24.07
N PHE A 429 -6.23 3.10 -25.11
CA PHE A 429 -6.14 2.69 -26.52
C PHE A 429 -7.13 1.58 -26.93
N ASP A 430 -6.63 0.59 -27.68
CA ASP A 430 -7.36 -0.54 -28.25
C ASP A 430 -7.17 -1.84 -27.44
N PHE A 431 -6.60 -1.76 -26.23
CA PHE A 431 -6.45 -2.92 -25.34
C PHE A 431 -7.77 -3.26 -24.65
N THR A 432 -8.07 -4.56 -24.56
CA THR A 432 -9.19 -5.09 -23.79
C THR A 432 -8.68 -6.15 -22.79
N GLN A 433 -9.52 -6.58 -21.86
CA GLN A 433 -9.19 -7.72 -21.02
C GLN A 433 -9.58 -9.02 -21.73
N GLY A 434 -8.91 -10.12 -21.41
CA GLY A 434 -9.24 -11.44 -21.97
C GLY A 434 -8.52 -11.78 -23.26
N THR A 435 -7.60 -10.93 -23.75
CA THR A 435 -6.87 -11.16 -25.00
C THR A 435 -5.82 -12.27 -24.85
N ASN A 436 -6.02 -13.39 -25.55
CA ASN A 436 -5.10 -14.53 -25.64
C ASN A 436 -4.33 -14.56 -26.99
N ASP A 437 -3.38 -15.49 -27.16
CA ASP A 437 -2.53 -15.63 -28.35
C ASP A 437 -3.21 -16.24 -29.59
N THR A 438 -4.45 -16.73 -29.44
CA THR A 438 -5.31 -17.26 -30.52
C THR A 438 -6.44 -16.33 -30.94
N ASP A 439 -6.65 -15.22 -30.21
CA ASP A 439 -7.76 -14.31 -30.43
C ASP A 439 -7.57 -13.41 -31.65
N ASP A 440 -8.69 -12.99 -32.24
CA ASP A 440 -8.73 -12.03 -33.34
C ASP A 440 -8.83 -10.57 -32.84
N ASP A 441 -8.04 -10.21 -31.84
CA ASP A 441 -8.11 -8.91 -31.16
C ASP A 441 -7.42 -7.77 -31.97
N PRO A 442 -8.03 -6.56 -32.06
CA PRO A 442 -7.44 -5.42 -32.77
C PRO A 442 -6.03 -5.04 -32.29
N SER A 443 -5.77 -5.13 -30.98
CA SER A 443 -4.48 -4.77 -30.39
C SER A 443 -3.36 -5.69 -30.87
N LEU A 444 -3.64 -6.99 -31.09
CA LEU A 444 -2.67 -7.96 -31.62
C LEU A 444 -2.28 -7.68 -33.09
N LYS A 445 -3.18 -7.02 -33.84
CA LYS A 445 -2.96 -6.63 -35.24
C LYS A 445 -2.24 -5.29 -35.37
N ASN A 446 -2.23 -4.48 -34.31
CA ASN A 446 -1.67 -3.14 -34.32
C ASN A 446 -0.12 -3.15 -34.42
N PRO A 447 0.47 -2.61 -35.51
CA PRO A 447 1.93 -2.63 -35.70
C PRO A 447 2.67 -1.76 -34.69
N LEU A 448 2.03 -0.75 -34.10
CA LEU A 448 2.64 0.12 -33.09
C LEU A 448 3.03 -0.68 -31.84
N TRP A 449 2.15 -1.56 -31.35
CA TRP A 449 2.44 -2.38 -30.18
C TRP A 449 3.53 -3.41 -30.42
N LYS A 450 3.61 -3.94 -31.64
CA LYS A 450 4.70 -4.83 -32.05
C LYS A 450 6.05 -4.11 -32.06
N ALA A 451 6.07 -2.87 -32.58
CA ALA A 451 7.27 -2.04 -32.59
C ALA A 451 7.68 -1.60 -31.16
N ALA A 452 6.72 -1.19 -30.33
CA ALA A 452 6.97 -0.83 -28.93
C ALA A 452 7.54 -2.01 -28.13
N ARG A 453 6.94 -3.21 -28.27
CA ARG A 453 7.51 -4.44 -27.69
C ARG A 453 8.93 -4.69 -28.15
N ALA A 454 9.18 -4.66 -29.46
CA ALA A 454 10.50 -4.92 -30.02
C ALA A 454 11.55 -3.89 -29.56
N PHE A 455 11.14 -2.65 -29.30
CA PHE A 455 11.99 -1.60 -28.74
C PHE A 455 12.41 -1.91 -27.30
N VAL A 456 11.50 -2.43 -26.47
CA VAL A 456 11.80 -2.85 -25.09
C VAL A 456 12.69 -4.10 -25.12
N HIS A 457 12.13 -5.19 -25.61
CA HIS A 457 12.81 -6.46 -25.86
C HIS A 457 11.88 -7.34 -26.70
N GLN A 458 12.38 -7.86 -27.82
CA GLN A 458 11.61 -8.77 -28.66
C GLN A 458 11.66 -10.19 -28.07
N PRO A 459 10.53 -10.75 -27.59
CA PRO A 459 10.52 -12.10 -27.03
C PRO A 459 10.84 -13.13 -28.12
N ASP A 460 11.67 -14.11 -27.77
CA ASP A 460 11.97 -15.28 -28.59
C ASP A 460 10.82 -16.31 -28.55
N GLU A 461 10.94 -17.36 -29.37
CA GLU A 461 9.90 -18.40 -29.48
C GLU A 461 9.77 -19.25 -28.21
N ASP A 462 10.86 -19.41 -27.44
CA ASP A 462 10.83 -20.19 -26.20
C ASP A 462 10.07 -19.44 -25.11
N GLN A 463 10.28 -18.13 -24.99
CA GLN A 463 9.58 -17.24 -24.07
C GLN A 463 8.10 -17.14 -24.43
N LYS A 464 7.76 -16.99 -25.72
CA LYS A 464 6.35 -17.01 -26.19
C LYS A 464 5.68 -18.35 -25.85
N ARG A 465 6.35 -19.48 -26.14
CA ARG A 465 5.82 -20.82 -25.84
C ARG A 465 5.65 -21.05 -24.35
N CYS A 466 6.58 -20.56 -23.52
CA CYS A 466 6.49 -20.67 -22.07
C CYS A 466 5.31 -19.86 -21.51
N GLN A 467 5.10 -18.64 -22.01
CA GLN A 467 4.06 -17.73 -21.54
C GLN A 467 2.67 -18.05 -22.12
N SER A 468 2.55 -18.84 -23.19
CA SER A 468 1.27 -19.19 -23.82
C SER A 468 0.22 -19.67 -22.79
N PRO A 469 -1.06 -19.23 -22.88
CA PRO A 469 -1.66 -18.47 -23.99
C PRO A 469 -1.51 -16.95 -23.91
N LYS A 470 -0.62 -16.41 -23.05
CA LYS A 470 -0.40 -14.96 -22.94
C LYS A 470 0.30 -14.40 -24.18
N PRO A 471 -0.32 -13.50 -24.95
CA PRO A 471 0.39 -12.73 -25.95
C PRO A 471 1.26 -11.70 -25.23
N ILE A 472 2.58 -11.77 -25.38
CA ILE A 472 3.51 -10.88 -24.68
C ILE A 472 3.44 -9.46 -25.28
N LEU A 473 3.11 -8.48 -24.44
CA LEU A 473 3.23 -7.05 -24.73
C LEU A 473 4.59 -6.52 -24.29
N LEU A 474 5.04 -6.85 -23.08
CA LEU A 474 6.33 -6.41 -22.53
C LEU A 474 7.12 -7.61 -21.99
N ASP A 475 8.31 -7.84 -22.53
CA ASP A 475 9.22 -8.92 -22.10
C ASP A 475 10.22 -8.39 -21.05
N VAL A 476 9.68 -8.14 -19.85
CA VAL A 476 10.32 -7.32 -18.81
C VAL A 476 11.42 -8.05 -18.03
N GLY A 477 11.33 -9.36 -17.87
CA GLY A 477 12.35 -10.17 -17.18
C GLY A 477 13.66 -10.30 -17.96
N ALA A 478 13.60 -10.21 -19.29
CA ALA A 478 14.78 -10.16 -20.15
C ALA A 478 15.37 -8.73 -20.27
N SER A 479 14.59 -7.71 -19.91
CA SER A 479 14.95 -6.30 -20.08
C SER A 479 15.84 -5.80 -18.94
N LYS A 480 17.12 -5.54 -19.25
CA LYS A 480 18.16 -5.15 -18.26
C LYS A 480 18.72 -3.73 -18.44
N ARG A 481 18.25 -2.97 -19.44
CA ARG A 481 18.73 -1.61 -19.72
C ARG A 481 17.62 -0.58 -19.55
N PRO A 482 17.88 0.59 -18.91
CA PRO A 482 19.13 0.99 -18.26
C PRO A 482 19.49 0.17 -17.00
N TYR A 483 18.51 -0.46 -16.36
CA TYR A 483 18.64 -1.45 -15.30
C TYR A 483 17.43 -2.40 -15.39
N THR A 484 17.28 -3.34 -14.46
CA THR A 484 16.23 -4.37 -14.51
C THR A 484 14.81 -3.78 -14.46
N TRP A 485 13.94 -4.24 -15.36
CA TRP A 485 12.57 -3.72 -15.50
C TRP A 485 11.58 -4.33 -14.52
N SER A 486 11.76 -5.60 -14.16
CA SER A 486 10.93 -6.35 -13.22
C SER A 486 11.77 -7.35 -12.43
N PRO A 487 11.28 -7.86 -11.28
CA PRO A 487 11.93 -8.97 -10.60
C PRO A 487 11.82 -10.25 -11.41
N ASN A 488 12.91 -11.02 -11.43
CA ASN A 488 12.89 -12.48 -11.63
C ASN A 488 13.24 -13.21 -10.32
N ILE A 489 14.07 -12.57 -9.49
CA ILE A 489 14.42 -13.03 -8.16
C ILE A 489 13.37 -12.50 -7.18
N VAL A 490 12.67 -13.40 -6.50
CA VAL A 490 11.58 -13.09 -5.57
C VAL A 490 11.84 -13.66 -4.18
N ASN A 491 11.18 -13.09 -3.18
CA ASN A 491 11.20 -13.58 -1.81
C ASN A 491 10.23 -14.75 -1.64
N ILE A 492 10.68 -15.83 -1.01
CA ILE A 492 9.83 -16.89 -0.46
C ILE A 492 9.99 -16.84 1.06
N GLN A 493 8.93 -16.45 1.77
CA GLN A 493 8.96 -16.32 3.23
C GLN A 493 7.64 -16.81 3.83
N THR A 494 7.74 -17.52 4.95
CA THR A 494 6.59 -17.89 5.79
C THR A 494 6.99 -17.76 7.25
N MET A 495 6.05 -17.30 8.07
CA MET A 495 6.22 -17.13 9.52
C MET A 495 5.26 -18.05 10.28
N ARG A 496 5.65 -18.48 11.48
CA ARG A 496 4.86 -19.31 12.40
C ARG A 496 4.76 -18.63 13.76
N VAL A 497 3.55 -18.61 14.31
CA VAL A 497 3.25 -18.25 15.70
C VAL A 497 2.29 -19.29 16.25
N GLY A 498 2.84 -20.29 16.94
CA GLY A 498 2.10 -21.47 17.37
C GLY A 498 1.39 -22.18 16.22
N PRO A 499 0.04 -22.26 16.21
CA PRO A 499 -0.73 -22.86 15.12
C PRO A 499 -1.00 -21.90 13.95
N LEU A 500 -0.69 -20.60 14.08
CA LEU A 500 -0.84 -19.61 13.02
C LEU A 500 0.36 -19.65 12.08
N LEU A 501 0.09 -19.78 10.78
CA LEU A 501 1.08 -19.69 9.70
C LEU A 501 0.74 -18.50 8.81
N ILE A 502 1.73 -17.65 8.53
CA ILE A 502 1.57 -16.42 7.74
C ILE A 502 2.42 -16.57 6.48
N ILE A 503 1.76 -16.77 5.34
CA ILE A 503 2.41 -16.75 4.02
C ILE A 503 2.66 -15.29 3.65
N VAL A 504 3.92 -14.94 3.36
CA VAL A 504 4.31 -13.59 2.93
C VAL A 504 4.42 -13.58 1.41
N ALA A 505 3.34 -13.20 0.74
CA ALA A 505 3.20 -13.34 -0.70
C ALA A 505 3.80 -12.13 -1.46
N PRO A 506 4.74 -12.34 -2.40
CA PRO A 506 5.35 -11.26 -3.18
C PRO A 506 4.47 -10.70 -4.30
N GLY A 507 3.17 -10.98 -4.29
CA GLY A 507 2.27 -10.51 -5.34
C GLY A 507 0.81 -10.57 -4.92
N GLU A 508 -0.02 -10.10 -5.82
CA GLU A 508 -1.48 -10.02 -5.73
C GLU A 508 -2.06 -11.40 -6.08
N ALA A 509 -2.15 -12.31 -5.11
CA ALA A 509 -2.83 -13.59 -5.33
C ALA A 509 -4.32 -13.37 -5.56
N THR A 510 -4.88 -13.99 -6.61
CA THR A 510 -6.34 -14.04 -6.81
C THR A 510 -7.02 -14.85 -5.71
N THR A 511 -8.35 -14.77 -5.65
CA THR A 511 -9.16 -15.45 -4.65
C THR A 511 -8.83 -16.95 -4.60
N MET A 512 -8.91 -17.64 -5.75
CA MET A 512 -8.65 -19.09 -5.77
C MET A 512 -7.17 -19.43 -5.59
N SER A 513 -6.26 -18.58 -6.07
CA SER A 513 -4.83 -18.74 -5.82
C SER A 513 -4.50 -18.73 -4.32
N GLY A 514 -5.06 -17.77 -3.58
CA GLY A 514 -4.91 -17.70 -2.13
C GLY A 514 -5.48 -18.92 -1.41
N ARG A 515 -6.68 -19.37 -1.81
CA ARG A 515 -7.33 -20.57 -1.26
C ARG A 515 -6.46 -21.83 -1.44
N ARG A 516 -5.99 -22.09 -2.67
CA ARG A 516 -5.11 -23.23 -2.98
C ARG A 516 -3.82 -23.19 -2.18
N TRP A 517 -3.19 -22.02 -2.08
CA TRP A 517 -1.93 -21.86 -1.35
C TRP A 517 -2.10 -22.11 0.14
N ARG A 518 -3.10 -21.49 0.78
CA ARG A 518 -3.39 -21.70 2.20
C ARG A 518 -3.76 -23.14 2.51
N GLU A 519 -4.59 -23.78 1.68
CA GLU A 519 -4.98 -25.18 1.86
C GLU A 519 -3.77 -26.12 1.75
N ALA A 520 -2.89 -25.90 0.77
CA ALA A 520 -1.68 -26.70 0.60
C ALA A 520 -0.76 -26.60 1.83
N VAL A 521 -0.54 -25.39 2.36
CA VAL A 521 0.26 -25.17 3.56
C VAL A 521 -0.40 -25.80 4.79
N ALA A 522 -1.71 -25.59 4.99
CA ALA A 522 -2.46 -26.17 6.10
C ALA A 522 -2.38 -27.70 6.13
N LYS A 523 -2.55 -28.34 4.96
CA LYS A 523 -2.45 -29.79 4.82
C LYS A 523 -1.07 -30.33 5.18
N ASN A 524 -0.01 -29.66 4.72
CA ASN A 524 1.36 -30.10 4.96
C ASN A 524 1.87 -29.76 6.37
N ALA A 525 1.36 -28.71 7.00
CA ALA A 525 1.71 -28.33 8.37
C ALA A 525 1.35 -29.41 9.40
N LYS A 526 0.28 -30.19 9.17
CA LYS A 526 -0.08 -31.33 10.04
C LYS A 526 1.05 -32.34 10.17
N ASN A 527 1.69 -32.69 9.06
CA ASN A 527 2.73 -33.72 9.03
C ASN A 527 4.12 -33.15 9.35
N ASN A 528 4.45 -31.98 8.80
CA ASN A 528 5.79 -31.40 8.91
C ASN A 528 6.01 -30.65 10.23
N LEU A 529 4.96 -30.01 10.77
CA LEU A 529 5.05 -29.12 11.94
C LEU A 529 4.24 -29.63 13.14
N LYS A 530 3.54 -30.77 12.99
CA LYS A 530 2.68 -31.40 14.00
C LYS A 530 1.62 -30.45 14.55
N ILE A 531 1.07 -29.60 13.69
CA ILE A 531 -0.02 -28.68 14.02
C ILE A 531 -1.33 -29.34 13.62
N ASP A 532 -2.16 -29.77 14.57
CA ASP A 532 -3.42 -30.49 14.26
C ASP A 532 -4.43 -29.63 13.49
N ASN A 533 -4.58 -28.38 13.92
CA ASN A 533 -5.53 -27.40 13.38
C ASN A 533 -4.82 -26.09 13.02
N PRO A 534 -4.02 -26.07 11.95
CA PRO A 534 -3.30 -24.88 11.55
C PRO A 534 -4.27 -23.83 11.03
N VAL A 535 -4.06 -22.58 11.44
CA VAL A 535 -4.69 -21.44 10.78
C VAL A 535 -3.66 -20.83 9.85
N VAL A 536 -3.98 -20.77 8.56
CA VAL A 536 -3.08 -20.19 7.56
C VAL A 536 -3.70 -18.91 7.06
N VAL A 537 -2.95 -17.81 7.13
CA VAL A 537 -3.27 -16.55 6.48
C VAL A 537 -2.25 -16.28 5.39
N LEU A 538 -2.64 -15.47 4.42
CA LEU A 538 -1.76 -14.98 3.37
C LEU A 538 -1.76 -13.46 3.46
N GLY A 539 -0.60 -12.84 3.45
CA GLY A 539 -0.46 -11.39 3.40
C GLY A 539 0.48 -10.97 2.29
N GLY A 540 -0.01 -10.11 1.40
CA GLY A 540 0.72 -9.59 0.25
C GLY A 540 -0.09 -8.49 -0.44
N PRO A 541 0.54 -7.69 -1.32
CA PRO A 541 1.89 -7.87 -1.85
C PRO A 541 2.99 -7.45 -0.87
N ALA A 542 4.02 -8.28 -0.72
CA ALA A 542 5.02 -8.15 0.32
C ALA A 542 6.46 -8.38 -0.18
N ASN A 543 7.44 -7.72 0.44
CA ASN A 543 8.90 -7.86 0.24
C ASN A 543 9.45 -7.57 -1.18
N THR A 544 8.86 -8.13 -2.23
CA THR A 544 9.13 -7.85 -3.65
C THR A 544 7.78 -7.66 -4.30
N TYR A 545 7.60 -6.62 -5.11
CA TYR A 545 6.39 -6.49 -5.90
C TYR A 545 6.49 -7.28 -7.22
N GLY A 546 5.89 -8.46 -7.24
CA GLY A 546 5.86 -9.41 -8.36
C GLY A 546 4.55 -9.41 -9.15
N HIS A 547 3.79 -8.31 -9.13
CA HIS A 547 2.48 -8.19 -9.78
C HIS A 547 1.50 -9.29 -9.33
N TYR A 548 0.80 -9.97 -10.26
CA TYR A 548 -0.34 -10.84 -9.94
C TYR A 548 0.05 -12.32 -9.88
N ILE A 549 -0.76 -13.11 -9.17
CA ILE A 549 -0.63 -14.57 -9.09
C ILE A 549 -2.02 -15.17 -9.33
N ALA A 550 -2.26 -15.62 -10.55
CA ALA A 550 -3.48 -16.32 -10.96
C ALA A 550 -3.30 -17.86 -10.93
N THR A 551 -4.42 -18.60 -10.87
CA THR A 551 -4.41 -20.05 -11.10
C THR A 551 -4.07 -20.37 -12.56
N GLU A 552 -3.75 -21.63 -12.90
CA GLU A 552 -3.51 -22.02 -14.30
C GLU A 552 -4.77 -21.74 -15.16
N GLU A 553 -5.93 -21.94 -14.56
CA GLU A 553 -7.25 -21.77 -15.17
C GLU A 553 -7.59 -20.29 -15.40
N GLU A 554 -7.43 -19.45 -14.37
CA GLU A 554 -7.62 -18.00 -14.48
C GLU A 554 -6.59 -17.37 -15.43
N TYR A 555 -5.35 -17.84 -15.39
CA TYR A 555 -4.30 -17.42 -16.32
C TYR A 555 -4.69 -17.71 -17.77
N GLY A 556 -5.28 -18.87 -18.04
CA GLY A 556 -5.73 -19.25 -19.38
C GLY A 556 -6.75 -18.28 -20.00
N VAL A 557 -7.51 -17.55 -19.16
CA VAL A 557 -8.50 -16.56 -19.62
C VAL A 557 -7.85 -15.24 -20.03
N GLN A 558 -6.66 -14.91 -19.53
CA GLN A 558 -5.93 -13.67 -19.86
C GLN A 558 -6.72 -12.36 -19.63
N ARG A 559 -7.54 -12.29 -18.58
CA ARG A 559 -7.94 -11.00 -17.99
C ARG A 559 -6.74 -10.27 -17.40
N TYR A 560 -6.94 -9.07 -16.84
CA TYR A 560 -5.84 -8.24 -16.34
C TYR A 560 -4.89 -8.99 -15.39
N GLU A 561 -5.44 -9.75 -14.43
CA GLU A 561 -4.65 -10.51 -13.45
C GLU A 561 -3.84 -11.64 -14.10
N GLY A 562 -4.43 -12.36 -15.05
CA GLY A 562 -3.74 -13.41 -15.82
C GLY A 562 -2.62 -12.86 -16.71
N ALA A 563 -2.86 -11.73 -17.37
CA ALA A 563 -1.86 -11.04 -18.19
C ALA A 563 -0.73 -10.43 -17.35
N SER A 564 -1.00 -10.11 -16.08
CA SER A 564 -0.04 -9.55 -15.12
C SER A 564 0.61 -10.61 -14.22
N THR A 565 0.34 -11.89 -14.46
CA THR A 565 1.00 -13.01 -13.77
C THR A 565 2.36 -13.28 -14.41
N LEU A 566 3.42 -12.69 -13.86
CA LEU A 566 4.72 -12.51 -14.54
C LEU A 566 5.34 -13.80 -15.10
N TYR A 567 5.37 -14.86 -14.29
CA TYR A 567 6.23 -16.03 -14.54
C TYR A 567 5.52 -17.18 -15.27
N GLY A 568 4.47 -16.85 -16.01
CA GLY A 568 3.70 -17.79 -16.83
C GLY A 568 2.61 -18.56 -16.06
N PRO A 569 1.97 -19.56 -16.69
CA PRO A 569 0.81 -20.26 -16.14
C PRO A 569 1.12 -21.00 -14.82
N HIS A 570 2.37 -21.42 -14.63
CA HIS A 570 2.78 -22.21 -13.47
C HIS A 570 3.26 -21.36 -12.27
N THR A 571 3.04 -20.05 -12.30
CA THR A 571 3.46 -19.11 -11.23
C THR A 571 2.95 -19.51 -9.85
N LEU A 572 1.65 -19.73 -9.69
CA LEU A 572 1.07 -20.17 -8.41
C LEU A 572 1.66 -21.50 -7.94
N ASN A 573 1.79 -22.46 -8.86
CA ASN A 573 2.32 -23.78 -8.56
C ASN A 573 3.76 -23.71 -8.04
N ALA A 574 4.59 -22.81 -8.59
CA ALA A 574 5.97 -22.60 -8.14
C ALA A 574 6.00 -22.03 -6.71
N TYR A 575 5.19 -21.01 -6.42
CA TYR A 575 5.09 -20.44 -5.08
C TYR A 575 4.63 -21.45 -4.03
N ILE A 576 3.63 -22.27 -4.34
CA ILE A 576 3.17 -23.34 -3.45
C ILE A 576 4.28 -24.37 -3.24
N ASN A 577 4.91 -24.84 -4.32
CA ASN A 577 5.98 -25.84 -4.24
C ASN A 577 7.14 -25.35 -3.36
N LEU A 578 7.65 -24.15 -3.61
CA LEU A 578 8.73 -23.55 -2.83
C LEU A 578 8.35 -23.36 -1.35
N THR A 579 7.13 -22.90 -1.08
CA THR A 579 6.64 -22.76 0.30
C THR A 579 6.64 -24.12 1.02
N LEU A 580 6.17 -25.18 0.35
CA LEU A 580 6.13 -26.52 0.92
C LEU A 580 7.53 -27.14 1.08
N THR A 581 8.44 -26.88 0.15
CA THR A 581 9.84 -27.34 0.21
C THR A 581 10.54 -26.82 1.46
N TYR A 582 10.30 -25.57 1.84
CA TYR A 582 10.94 -24.93 2.99
C TYR A 582 10.08 -24.95 4.27
N LEU A 583 8.84 -25.43 4.21
CA LEU A 583 7.95 -25.51 5.37
C LEU A 583 8.56 -26.22 6.60
N PRO A 584 9.35 -27.31 6.46
CA PRO A 584 9.98 -27.97 7.61
C PRO A 584 10.90 -27.08 8.45
N TYR A 585 11.47 -26.01 7.89
CA TYR A 585 12.32 -25.06 8.62
C TYR A 585 11.54 -24.23 9.66
N LEU A 586 10.20 -24.31 9.70
CA LEU A 586 9.39 -23.70 10.77
C LEU A 586 9.25 -24.61 12.00
N ASP A 587 9.78 -25.83 11.98
CA ASP A 587 9.80 -26.72 13.14
C ASP A 587 10.98 -26.38 14.06
N SER A 588 10.78 -26.46 15.38
CA SER A 588 11.83 -26.15 16.35
C SER A 588 13.03 -27.10 16.27
N SER A 589 12.87 -28.30 15.69
CA SER A 589 14.00 -29.20 15.43
C SER A 589 14.99 -28.67 14.38
N TYR A 590 14.64 -27.60 13.65
CA TYR A 590 15.48 -26.94 12.66
C TYR A 590 15.90 -25.53 13.11
N SER A 591 15.76 -25.16 14.39
CA SER A 591 16.05 -23.80 14.87
C SER A 591 17.46 -23.29 14.52
N ASP A 592 18.45 -24.19 14.42
CA ASP A 592 19.83 -23.86 14.06
C ASP A 592 20.13 -23.93 12.54
N LEU A 593 19.13 -24.30 11.72
CA LEU A 593 19.26 -24.47 10.28
C LEU A 593 18.40 -23.43 9.55
N LEU A 594 19.02 -22.74 8.59
CA LEU A 594 18.31 -21.84 7.68
C LEU A 594 18.22 -22.49 6.29
N PRO A 595 17.15 -22.21 5.52
CA PRO A 595 17.14 -22.58 4.12
C PRO A 595 18.30 -21.90 3.38
N PRO A 596 18.72 -22.41 2.22
CA PRO A 596 19.71 -21.73 1.39
C PRO A 596 19.25 -20.30 1.07
N THR A 597 20.11 -19.30 1.18
CA THR A 597 19.75 -17.89 0.93
C THR A 597 19.23 -17.64 -0.50
N GLY A 598 19.73 -18.41 -1.48
CA GLY A 598 19.41 -18.19 -2.88
C GLY A 598 20.17 -17.00 -3.50
N PRO A 599 19.89 -16.64 -4.77
CA PRO A 599 20.54 -15.51 -5.43
C PRO A 599 19.99 -14.17 -4.89
N GLU A 600 20.87 -13.21 -4.58
CA GLU A 600 20.44 -11.88 -4.14
C GLU A 600 19.80 -11.08 -5.30
N PRO A 601 18.68 -10.37 -5.06
CA PRO A 601 18.10 -9.48 -6.06
C PRO A 601 18.93 -8.20 -6.24
N PRO A 602 18.91 -7.57 -7.42
CA PRO A 602 19.58 -6.28 -7.62
C PRO A 602 18.89 -5.18 -6.80
N ILE A 603 19.69 -4.31 -6.16
CA ILE A 603 19.21 -3.11 -5.48
C ILE A 603 19.55 -1.88 -6.33
N ASN A 604 18.54 -1.25 -6.92
CA ASN A 604 18.72 -0.16 -7.88
C ASN A 604 18.62 1.25 -7.27
N VAL A 605 18.46 1.38 -5.94
CA VAL A 605 18.26 2.68 -5.27
C VAL A 605 19.27 3.76 -5.67
N ASN A 606 20.53 3.40 -5.88
CA ASN A 606 21.60 4.34 -6.23
C ASN A 606 21.93 4.38 -7.74
N SER A 607 21.28 3.57 -8.56
CA SER A 607 21.44 3.52 -10.02
C SER A 607 20.19 3.95 -10.79
N SER A 608 19.03 4.02 -10.11
CA SER A 608 17.77 4.43 -10.71
C SER A 608 17.82 5.86 -11.23
N TYR A 609 17.21 6.07 -12.40
CA TYR A 609 17.10 7.39 -12.99
C TYR A 609 15.96 8.19 -12.33
N SER A 610 16.12 9.51 -12.30
CA SER A 610 15.10 10.42 -11.82
C SER A 610 14.96 11.61 -12.76
N PHE A 611 13.78 11.75 -13.35
CA PHE A 611 13.37 12.92 -14.14
C PHE A 611 12.33 13.75 -13.39
N ILE A 612 12.21 13.52 -12.08
CA ILE A 612 11.32 14.24 -11.18
C ILE A 612 12.02 15.55 -10.83
N THR A 613 11.46 16.67 -11.26
CA THR A 613 12.02 17.99 -10.95
C THR A 613 11.91 18.24 -9.45
N GLY A 614 13.02 18.61 -8.80
CA GLY A 614 13.00 19.08 -7.41
C GLY A 614 12.35 20.45 -7.27
N VAL A 615 12.15 20.90 -6.03
CA VAL A 615 11.74 22.28 -5.76
C VAL A 615 12.91 23.21 -6.11
N VAL A 616 12.73 24.12 -7.07
CA VAL A 616 13.76 25.10 -7.43
C VAL A 616 13.85 26.16 -6.34
N TYR A 617 12.74 26.87 -6.12
CA TYR A 617 12.54 27.85 -5.06
C TYR A 617 11.05 28.15 -4.88
N ASP A 618 10.70 28.83 -3.79
CA ASP A 618 9.37 29.35 -3.53
C ASP A 618 9.39 30.87 -3.45
N SER A 619 8.23 31.51 -3.65
CA SER A 619 8.04 32.95 -3.46
C SER A 619 6.66 33.23 -2.86
N PRO A 620 6.54 34.13 -1.88
CA PRO A 620 5.23 34.50 -1.35
C PRO A 620 4.44 35.40 -2.32
N GLY A 621 5.08 35.89 -3.39
CA GLY A 621 4.52 36.88 -4.30
C GLY A 621 4.77 38.32 -3.82
N PHE A 622 4.44 39.28 -4.68
CA PHE A 622 4.68 40.70 -4.39
C PHE A 622 3.77 41.21 -3.26
N GLY A 623 4.38 41.84 -2.24
CA GLY A 623 3.66 42.46 -1.11
C GLY A 623 3.00 41.47 -0.14
N ARG A 624 3.34 40.18 -0.22
CA ARG A 624 2.78 39.11 0.62
C ARG A 624 3.87 38.41 1.44
N SER A 625 3.46 37.72 2.50
CA SER A 625 4.34 36.89 3.32
C SER A 625 3.87 35.44 3.32
N TYR A 626 4.79 34.48 3.46
CA TYR A 626 4.41 33.07 3.65
C TYR A 626 3.51 32.91 4.87
N GLY A 627 2.50 32.05 4.76
CA GLY A 627 1.53 31.81 5.85
C GLY A 627 0.48 32.92 6.01
N GLN A 628 0.54 34.00 5.23
CA GLN A 628 -0.51 35.02 5.23
C GLN A 628 -1.84 34.41 4.77
N ALA A 629 -2.90 34.56 5.58
CA ALA A 629 -4.25 34.20 5.18
C ALA A 629 -4.75 35.11 4.05
N LEU A 630 -5.13 34.50 2.93
CA LEU A 630 -5.75 35.14 1.76
C LEU A 630 -7.27 35.12 1.87
N SER A 631 -7.82 34.12 2.55
CA SER A 631 -9.22 34.03 2.93
C SER A 631 -9.34 33.38 4.31
N SER A 632 -10.44 33.64 5.00
CA SER A 632 -10.76 33.01 6.28
C SER A 632 -12.27 32.78 6.35
N PRO A 633 -12.72 31.84 7.20
CA PRO A 633 -14.15 31.65 7.41
C PRO A 633 -14.80 32.91 8.00
N ASP A 634 -16.09 33.07 7.77
CA ASP A 634 -16.85 34.23 8.27
C ASP A 634 -16.98 34.14 9.80
N PRO A 635 -16.40 35.08 10.57
CA PRO A 635 -16.51 35.07 12.03
C PRO A 635 -17.93 35.29 12.54
N ALA A 636 -18.84 35.83 11.72
CA ALA A 636 -20.24 36.06 12.10
C ALA A 636 -21.13 34.83 11.87
N LYS A 637 -20.67 33.84 11.10
CA LYS A 637 -21.43 32.62 10.81
C LYS A 637 -21.08 31.53 11.83
N ILE A 638 -22.11 30.92 12.41
CA ILE A 638 -21.97 29.64 13.12
C ILE A 638 -22.06 28.52 12.09
N HIS A 639 -20.95 27.81 11.91
CA HIS A 639 -20.88 26.66 11.02
C HIS A 639 -21.45 25.42 11.70
N GLN A 640 -22.24 24.63 10.95
CA GLN A 640 -22.94 23.48 11.50
C GLN A 640 -22.20 22.16 11.17
N PRO A 641 -22.37 21.12 12.01
CA PRO A 641 -21.94 19.76 11.66
C PRO A 641 -22.45 19.34 10.28
N GLY A 642 -21.58 18.75 9.46
CA GLY A 642 -21.83 18.40 8.06
C GLY A 642 -21.47 19.50 7.05
N GLU A 643 -21.21 20.74 7.47
CA GLU A 643 -20.65 21.77 6.59
C GLU A 643 -19.13 21.61 6.40
N THR A 644 -18.62 22.08 5.26
CA THR A 644 -17.18 22.25 5.02
C THR A 644 -16.79 23.70 5.21
N VAL A 645 -15.78 23.94 6.05
CA VAL A 645 -15.22 25.27 6.32
C VAL A 645 -13.80 25.32 5.78
N SER A 646 -13.34 26.47 5.26
CA SER A 646 -12.00 26.54 4.66
C SER A 646 -11.30 27.89 4.82
N ALA A 647 -9.97 27.85 4.79
CA ALA A 647 -9.09 29.02 4.74
C ALA A 647 -7.99 28.81 3.70
N THR A 648 -7.62 29.87 2.98
CA THR A 648 -6.53 29.84 2.00
C THR A 648 -5.37 30.70 2.46
N PHE A 649 -4.15 30.24 2.24
CA PHE A 649 -2.90 30.86 2.67
C PHE A 649 -1.94 31.01 1.50
N VAL A 650 -1.05 32.00 1.59
CA VAL A 650 0.18 32.04 0.79
C VAL A 650 1.04 30.84 1.20
N GLY A 651 1.29 29.94 0.25
CA GLY A 651 1.95 28.66 0.50
C GLY A 651 3.37 28.57 -0.02
N ALA A 652 4.03 27.48 0.34
CA ALA A 652 5.27 26.98 -0.27
C ALA A 652 5.10 25.50 -0.65
N ASN A 653 6.02 24.94 -1.43
CA ASN A 653 5.94 23.54 -1.83
C ASN A 653 6.17 22.59 -0.63
N PRO A 654 5.21 21.70 -0.27
CA PRO A 654 5.38 20.77 0.85
C PRO A 654 6.44 19.69 0.60
N ARG A 655 7.06 19.63 -0.58
CA ARG A 655 8.24 18.78 -0.83
C ARG A 655 9.53 19.31 -0.21
N ASN A 656 9.55 20.56 0.28
CA ASN A 656 10.69 21.07 1.02
C ASN A 656 10.90 20.35 2.36
N ASN A 657 9.80 19.91 2.98
CA ASN A 657 9.80 19.16 4.23
C ASN A 657 8.49 18.37 4.31
N PHE A 658 8.56 17.04 4.35
CA PHE A 658 7.37 16.20 4.45
C PHE A 658 6.69 16.29 5.84
N ARG A 659 7.35 16.93 6.81
CA ARG A 659 6.87 17.10 8.18
C ARG A 659 6.47 15.76 8.81
N LEU A 660 7.32 14.74 8.60
CA LEU A 660 7.12 13.40 9.15
C LEU A 660 7.00 13.48 10.67
N GLU A 661 6.02 12.80 11.25
CA GLU A 661 5.69 12.84 12.69
C GLU A 661 5.15 14.20 13.20
N GLU A 662 4.97 15.17 12.31
CA GLU A 662 4.38 16.49 12.59
C GLU A 662 3.05 16.63 11.83
N THR A 663 2.69 17.86 11.42
CA THR A 663 1.50 18.17 10.62
C THR A 663 1.76 19.37 9.70
N PHE A 664 1.11 19.44 8.55
CA PHE A 664 1.00 20.62 7.69
C PHE A 664 -0.15 21.54 8.10
N ALA A 665 -1.18 20.99 8.74
CA ALA A 665 -2.45 21.68 8.98
C ALA A 665 -3.04 21.28 10.32
N ALA A 666 -3.62 22.25 11.02
CA ALA A 666 -4.40 21.98 12.22
C ALA A 666 -5.67 22.83 12.27
N VAL A 667 -6.69 22.30 12.94
CA VAL A 667 -7.78 23.09 13.49
C VAL A 667 -7.54 23.22 14.98
N GLU A 668 -7.48 24.46 15.45
CA GLU A 668 -7.26 24.77 16.85
C GLU A 668 -8.52 25.37 17.46
N ARG A 669 -8.83 24.99 18.70
CA ARG A 669 -9.89 25.56 19.52
C ARG A 669 -9.28 26.43 20.61
N TYR A 670 -9.85 27.60 20.86
CA TYR A 670 -9.44 28.47 21.97
C TYR A 670 -10.08 28.02 23.29
N GLU A 671 -9.25 27.77 24.28
CA GLU A 671 -9.67 27.34 25.62
C GLU A 671 -8.66 27.84 26.66
N ASN A 672 -9.15 28.42 27.77
CA ASN A 672 -8.33 28.89 28.91
C ASN A 672 -7.14 29.80 28.53
N GLY A 673 -7.32 30.68 27.54
CA GLY A 673 -6.25 31.59 27.11
C GLY A 673 -5.27 31.00 26.09
N GLN A 674 -5.47 29.75 25.66
CA GLN A 674 -4.57 29.02 24.77
C GLN A 674 -5.32 28.43 23.57
N TRP A 675 -4.58 28.21 22.48
CA TRP A 675 -5.07 27.47 21.32
C TRP A 675 -4.66 26.00 21.45
N ILE A 676 -5.64 25.10 21.38
CA ILE A 676 -5.44 23.65 21.52
C ILE A 676 -5.79 23.01 20.18
N GLU A 677 -4.86 22.23 19.63
CA GLU A 677 -5.10 21.42 18.44
C GLU A 677 -6.20 20.39 18.73
N ILE A 678 -7.27 20.43 17.92
CA ILE A 678 -8.35 19.43 17.98
C ILE A 678 -8.37 18.52 16.76
N ARG A 679 -7.75 18.95 15.66
CA ARG A 679 -7.56 18.16 14.43
C ARG A 679 -6.22 18.50 13.79
N SER A 680 -5.64 17.52 13.13
CA SER A 680 -4.41 17.63 12.34
C SER A 680 -4.59 16.97 10.96
N ASP A 681 -3.58 17.03 10.09
CA ASP A 681 -3.57 16.35 8.79
C ASP A 681 -3.55 14.80 8.86
N ARG A 682 -3.59 14.27 10.09
CA ARG A 682 -3.80 12.85 10.41
C ARG A 682 -5.27 12.46 10.38
N ASP A 683 -6.15 13.43 10.62
CA ASP A 683 -7.58 13.22 10.74
C ASP A 683 -8.26 13.36 9.39
N TRP A 684 -9.06 12.35 9.02
CA TRP A 684 -9.73 12.25 7.71
C TRP A 684 -10.54 13.49 7.31
N ALA A 685 -11.04 14.23 8.30
CA ALA A 685 -11.89 15.40 8.15
C ALA A 685 -11.14 16.70 7.82
N LEU A 686 -9.81 16.75 8.00
CA LEU A 686 -8.99 17.93 7.70
C LEU A 686 -8.16 17.67 6.44
N VAL A 687 -8.48 18.39 5.37
CA VAL A 687 -7.86 18.23 4.06
C VAL A 687 -6.91 19.39 3.78
N TYR A 688 -5.68 19.04 3.42
CA TYR A 688 -4.64 19.97 2.98
C TYR A 688 -4.57 19.96 1.45
N HIS A 689 -4.88 21.09 0.81
CA HIS A 689 -4.70 21.27 -0.63
C HIS A 689 -3.56 22.22 -0.90
N TRP A 690 -2.79 21.93 -1.94
CA TRP A 690 -1.72 22.78 -2.43
C TRP A 690 -1.86 23.01 -3.93
N LYS A 691 -1.63 24.25 -4.36
CA LYS A 691 -1.71 24.64 -5.76
C LYS A 691 -0.57 25.56 -6.15
N ARG A 692 0.15 25.19 -7.20
CA ARG A 692 1.05 26.11 -7.90
C ARG A 692 0.23 27.22 -8.56
N ILE A 693 0.54 28.48 -8.27
CA ILE A 693 -0.08 29.63 -8.92
C ILE A 693 0.74 30.07 -10.12
N ASN A 694 2.07 30.13 -9.98
CA ASN A 694 2.95 30.48 -11.07
C ASN A 694 4.30 29.75 -10.93
N GLY A 695 4.65 28.93 -11.93
CA GLY A 695 5.88 28.16 -11.94
C GLY A 695 7.14 28.99 -12.17
N LEU A 696 7.04 30.09 -12.93
CA LEU A 696 8.16 30.98 -13.21
C LEU A 696 8.57 31.78 -11.98
N THR A 697 7.60 32.28 -11.22
CA THR A 697 7.83 33.07 -10.00
C THR A 697 7.89 32.23 -8.73
N GLY A 698 7.61 30.92 -8.80
CA GLY A 698 7.63 30.01 -7.66
C GLY A 698 6.50 30.21 -6.64
N SER A 699 5.42 30.91 -6.98
CA SER A 699 4.33 31.19 -6.02
C SER A 699 3.30 30.07 -5.96
N SER A 700 2.80 29.78 -4.76
CA SER A 700 1.78 28.76 -4.49
C SER A 700 0.79 29.20 -3.42
N GLU A 701 -0.35 28.55 -3.37
CA GLU A 701 -1.38 28.72 -2.34
C GLU A 701 -1.68 27.37 -1.69
N VAL A 702 -2.03 27.42 -0.40
CA VAL A 702 -2.50 26.28 0.38
C VAL A 702 -3.93 26.56 0.83
N ARG A 703 -4.85 25.63 0.57
CA ARG A 703 -6.22 25.69 1.09
C ARG A 703 -6.41 24.58 2.09
N LEU A 704 -6.80 24.92 3.31
CA LEU A 704 -7.17 23.98 4.35
C LEU A 704 -8.69 23.88 4.38
N GLU A 705 -9.22 22.67 4.38
CA GLU A 705 -10.66 22.39 4.44
C GLU A 705 -10.96 21.48 5.62
N TRP A 706 -11.90 21.87 6.49
CA TRP A 706 -12.41 21.01 7.57
C TRP A 706 -13.85 20.63 7.25
N GLU A 707 -14.06 19.33 7.03
CA GLU A 707 -15.38 18.69 6.94
C GLU A 707 -15.88 18.42 8.37
N ILE A 708 -16.72 19.30 8.91
CA ILE A 708 -17.15 19.20 10.32
C ILE A 708 -17.96 17.91 10.48
N GLU A 709 -17.51 17.03 11.38
CA GLU A 709 -18.10 15.71 11.53
C GLU A 709 -19.52 15.78 12.09
N GLN A 710 -20.47 15.04 11.49
CA GLN A 710 -21.90 15.10 11.83
C GLN A 710 -22.21 14.66 13.27
N ASP A 711 -21.39 13.79 13.85
CA ASP A 711 -21.55 13.24 15.19
C ASP A 711 -20.94 14.11 16.29
N ARG A 712 -20.30 15.23 15.93
CA ARG A 712 -19.69 16.18 16.87
C ARG A 712 -20.57 17.41 17.04
N ASN A 713 -20.99 17.67 18.28
CA ASN A 713 -21.64 18.92 18.64
C ASN A 713 -20.67 19.80 19.42
N TYR A 714 -20.27 20.92 18.83
CA TYR A 714 -19.43 21.93 19.46
C TYR A 714 -20.30 23.02 20.09
N ASP A 715 -19.81 23.63 21.17
CA ASP A 715 -20.47 24.79 21.77
C ASP A 715 -20.27 25.99 20.83
N PRO A 716 -21.34 26.65 20.34
CA PRO A 716 -21.23 27.75 19.39
C PRO A 716 -20.48 28.97 19.94
N SER A 717 -20.28 29.07 21.26
CA SER A 717 -19.43 30.11 21.87
C SER A 717 -17.93 29.86 21.72
N GLN A 718 -17.52 28.63 21.38
CA GLN A 718 -16.12 28.28 21.18
C GLN A 718 -15.56 28.94 19.91
N LEU A 719 -14.31 29.40 20.01
CA LEU A 719 -13.57 29.97 18.90
C LEU A 719 -12.64 28.94 18.29
N PHE A 720 -12.68 28.82 16.97
CA PHE A 720 -11.82 27.94 16.19
C PHE A 720 -10.96 28.76 15.22
N ARG A 721 -9.81 28.21 14.81
CA ARG A 721 -9.02 28.74 13.69
C ARG A 721 -8.31 27.62 12.95
N PHE A 722 -7.96 27.88 11.70
CA PHE A 722 -7.00 27.06 10.97
C PHE A 722 -5.58 27.52 11.26
N LYS A 723 -4.68 26.55 11.32
CA LYS A 723 -3.24 26.75 11.47
C LYS A 723 -2.53 26.01 10.34
N TYR A 724 -1.63 26.71 9.65
CA TYR A 724 -0.83 26.20 8.54
C TYR A 724 0.65 26.20 8.93
N TYR A 725 1.31 25.07 8.72
CA TYR A 725 2.75 24.89 8.93
C TYR A 725 3.42 24.58 7.59
N GLY A 726 4.40 25.40 7.19
CA GLY A 726 5.05 25.27 5.90
C GLY A 726 6.56 25.52 5.95
N ASP A 727 7.24 25.10 4.89
CA ASP A 727 8.69 25.20 4.74
C ASP A 727 8.98 25.77 3.34
N ALA A 728 9.66 26.92 3.28
CA ALA A 728 9.90 27.64 2.03
C ALA A 728 11.37 27.62 1.63
N LYS A 729 11.65 27.29 0.36
CA LYS A 729 13.00 27.28 -0.21
C LYS A 729 13.37 28.60 -0.85
N GLN A 730 14.44 29.23 -0.37
CA GLN A 730 14.92 30.52 -0.89
C GLN A 730 15.66 30.40 -2.23
N ALA A 731 15.40 31.33 -3.16
CA ALA A 731 15.87 31.29 -4.55
C ALA A 731 17.40 31.26 -4.74
N PHE A 732 18.16 32.01 -3.95
CA PHE A 732 19.62 32.14 -4.14
C PHE A 732 20.45 31.27 -3.21
N THR A 733 19.95 31.00 -2.00
CA THR A 733 20.69 30.26 -0.98
C THR A 733 20.33 28.77 -0.95
N GLY A 734 19.17 28.40 -1.50
CA GLY A 734 18.60 27.07 -1.37
C GLY A 734 18.19 26.69 0.05
N LYS A 735 18.33 27.60 1.03
CA LYS A 735 17.95 27.36 2.43
C LYS A 735 16.45 27.20 2.54
N ILE A 736 16.03 26.23 3.35
CA ILE A 736 14.63 25.96 3.67
C ILE A 736 14.36 26.56 5.05
N ASN A 737 13.37 27.43 5.16
CA ASN A 737 12.95 28.01 6.44
C ASN A 737 11.49 27.67 6.72
N ALA A 738 11.24 27.20 7.95
CA ALA A 738 9.89 26.99 8.44
C ALA A 738 9.17 28.34 8.66
N PHE A 739 7.86 28.33 8.46
CA PHE A 739 6.97 29.43 8.76
C PHE A 739 5.60 28.89 9.18
N GLU A 740 4.80 29.76 9.78
CA GLU A 740 3.45 29.41 10.23
C GLU A 740 2.45 30.49 9.78
N GLY A 741 1.22 30.05 9.52
CA GLY A 741 0.08 30.91 9.21
C GLY A 741 -1.12 30.56 10.08
N ALA A 742 -1.96 31.54 10.39
CA ALA A 742 -3.23 31.33 11.09
C ALA A 742 -4.35 32.08 10.37
N SER A 743 -5.52 31.47 10.24
CA SER A 743 -6.71 32.14 9.71
C SER A 743 -7.28 33.13 10.74
N GLY A 744 -8.26 33.93 10.31
CA GLY A 744 -9.22 34.52 11.24
C GLY A 744 -9.98 33.45 12.03
N THR A 745 -10.60 33.86 13.14
CA THR A 745 -11.38 32.97 14.01
C THR A 745 -12.79 32.74 13.49
N PHE A 746 -13.39 31.60 13.82
CA PHE A 746 -14.76 31.27 13.45
C PHE A 746 -15.44 30.39 14.51
N HIS A 747 -16.75 30.21 14.37
CA HIS A 747 -17.58 29.45 15.31
C HIS A 747 -18.13 28.18 14.67
N VAL A 748 -18.22 27.12 15.47
CA VAL A 748 -18.86 25.85 15.09
C VAL A 748 -19.83 25.43 16.19
N GLY A 749 -21.04 25.02 15.80
CA GLY A 749 -22.03 24.49 16.72
C GLY A 749 -23.40 24.33 16.06
N ALA A 750 -24.29 23.58 16.71
CA ALA A 750 -25.69 23.53 16.28
C ALA A 750 -26.33 24.92 16.45
N SER A 751 -27.01 25.44 15.42
CA SER A 751 -27.74 26.70 15.60
C SER A 751 -28.91 26.48 16.56
N SER A 752 -29.08 27.38 17.53
CA SER A 752 -30.19 27.35 18.48
C SER A 752 -31.57 27.70 17.87
N SER A 753 -31.76 27.56 16.56
CA SER A 753 -33.02 27.89 15.89
C SER A 753 -33.82 26.64 15.52
N THR A 754 -34.94 26.50 16.23
CA THR A 754 -36.20 25.80 15.91
C THR A 754 -36.18 24.27 15.83
N THR A 755 -36.80 23.69 16.85
CA THR A 755 -37.66 22.50 16.75
C THR A 755 -38.53 22.59 15.50
N ASP A 756 -38.19 21.81 14.47
CA ASP A 756 -39.16 21.25 13.55
C ASP A 756 -38.80 19.77 13.35
N THR A 757 -39.50 18.94 14.13
CA THR A 757 -39.84 17.59 13.75
C THR A 757 -40.52 17.64 12.39
N GLU A 758 -39.84 17.25 11.32
CA GLU A 758 -40.48 16.63 10.16
C GLU A 758 -39.45 15.90 9.28
N LEU A 759 -39.62 14.57 9.25
CA LEU A 759 -39.46 13.66 8.11
C LEU A 759 -38.26 13.86 7.16
N LEU A 760 -37.43 12.83 7.04
CA LEU A 760 -37.42 12.01 5.81
C LEU A 760 -36.71 10.66 6.00
N VAL A 761 -37.40 9.66 5.44
CA VAL A 761 -37.11 8.23 5.31
C VAL A 761 -36.04 7.98 4.27
#